data_AF-A0A2M8HHX8-F1
#
_entry.id   AF-A0A2M8HHX8-F1
#
_cell.length_a   1.000
_cell.length_b   1.000
_cell.length_c   1.000
_cell.angle_alpha   90.00
_cell.angle_beta   90.00
_cell.angle_gamma   90.00
#
_symmetry.space_group_name_H-M   'P 1'
#
loop_
_entity.id
_entity.type
_entity.pdbx_description
1 polymer ?
#
loop_
_entity_poly.entity_id
_entity_poly.type
_entity_poly.pdbx_seq_one_letter_code
_entity_poly.pdbx_strand_id
1 'polypeptide(L)'
;MIHPHSTKLNAYMHRTFWIVLLLMGSLQSLFSEPAHLQLYSNNLEAILSKHCEYLEDKDRSLNAIDAFSEDKTFIPIESIQPGFGYTISAFWLRCYVDNNTSENIDFLLEIAYPQLDDIRYFNSISRSGSDEIRLGDTYPFLQRNFQYRNFVLPMQVKPNSTKQIYLRVTSTGALNIPLNIWSYETFLEKVVTEQLLFGLFLGIAIVMILYKSFLYTLFHELHYLYYVLFLIGWVFIVSTLTGLSFQYLWPNSIWWGNYNFPIMIFFTSVWALLFTRAVLDTKSKNFIIDRILNSLVYVNAFLISIPFILDYVISIRIALVLAFLQMILILAAAIFIHEKGNRSSTYFITAWSGFLLGLLVYQLHSFSWIPQVHIISWSVHIGASFEIILFSFALADRINQIRIEKVAAQEEVIKMQKDALQSFKTNQKQKEHIISINQELKIAREIHQAILPKSIPDLPGLKIHVHYTPMAEIGGDLYEFIEEESTGNLGILVSDVAGHGIPAAQIASMIKAIFTFHKKWMNKPDRLLKEMNLTLIEANNNQLVTASYVYIDKKNKKILYANSGHPPLLIYRKSKKIVESYYPEGKILGWMQESNNKLDTISFQDGDSIFIYTDGITEVRKNSNEIWGEENFKNFILEHNHLEKDKFTEKLMSTLRSYSNLKQGFEDDLTLLIIEFLPDK
;
A
#
# COMPACT_ATOMS: atom_id res chain seq x y z
N MET A 1 -67.45 -40.77 9.85
CA MET A 1 -67.90 -39.61 10.64
C MET A 1 -67.58 -39.90 12.10
N ILE A 2 -66.52 -39.31 12.66
CA ILE A 2 -66.24 -39.35 14.10
C ILE A 2 -65.84 -37.93 14.53
N HIS A 3 -66.62 -37.37 15.44
CA HIS A 3 -66.52 -36.02 16.00
C HIS A 3 -65.28 -35.82 16.88
N PRO A 4 -64.66 -34.61 16.91
CA PRO A 4 -63.70 -34.24 17.93
C PRO A 4 -64.36 -33.27 18.94
N HIS A 5 -64.79 -33.76 20.10
CA HIS A 5 -65.28 -32.88 21.18
C HIS A 5 -64.66 -33.15 22.58
N SER A 6 -63.71 -34.08 22.72
CA SER A 6 -63.13 -34.43 24.02
C SER A 6 -61.86 -33.64 24.43
N THR A 7 -61.27 -32.83 23.54
CA THR A 7 -59.98 -32.18 23.80
C THR A 7 -60.07 -30.82 24.50
N LYS A 8 -61.25 -30.17 24.55
CA LYS A 8 -61.39 -28.85 25.20
C LYS A 8 -61.71 -28.90 26.70
N LEU A 9 -62.31 -29.97 27.21
CA LEU A 9 -62.71 -30.06 28.63
C LEU A 9 -61.50 -30.35 29.55
N ASN A 10 -60.56 -31.20 29.13
CA ASN A 10 -59.33 -31.50 29.88
C ASN A 10 -58.38 -30.30 29.99
N ALA A 11 -58.38 -29.40 28.99
CA ALA A 11 -57.54 -28.20 29.01
C ALA A 11 -58.00 -27.16 30.05
N TYR A 12 -59.31 -27.06 30.29
CA TYR A 12 -59.86 -26.16 31.31
C TYR A 12 -59.68 -26.71 32.73
N MET A 13 -59.89 -28.02 32.95
CA MET A 13 -59.66 -28.65 34.26
C MET A 13 -58.19 -28.64 34.68
N HIS A 14 -57.24 -28.82 33.74
CA HIS A 14 -55.83 -28.69 34.06
C HIS A 14 -55.44 -27.25 34.40
N ARG A 15 -55.98 -26.24 33.70
CA ARG A 15 -55.69 -24.83 33.99
C ARG A 15 -56.24 -24.39 35.35
N THR A 16 -57.47 -24.79 35.72
CA THR A 16 -58.01 -24.48 37.04
C THR A 16 -57.29 -25.25 38.16
N PHE A 17 -56.88 -26.50 37.91
CA PHE A 17 -56.06 -27.25 38.86
C PHE A 17 -54.71 -26.56 39.13
N TRP A 18 -53.99 -26.12 38.09
CA TRP A 18 -52.73 -25.38 38.26
C TRP A 18 -52.90 -24.00 38.93
N ILE A 19 -54.01 -23.29 38.65
CA ILE A 19 -54.31 -22.00 39.29
C ILE A 19 -54.65 -22.19 40.77
N VAL A 20 -55.40 -23.24 41.12
CA VAL A 20 -55.70 -23.59 42.53
C VAL A 20 -54.45 -24.09 43.25
N LEU A 21 -53.57 -24.83 42.59
CA LEU A 21 -52.29 -25.27 43.17
C LEU A 21 -51.31 -24.11 43.38
N LEU A 22 -51.30 -23.13 42.45
CA LEU A 22 -50.55 -21.86 42.60
C LEU A 22 -51.12 -20.99 43.72
N LEU A 23 -52.45 -20.94 43.88
CA LEU A 23 -53.12 -20.21 44.97
C LEU A 23 -52.96 -20.92 46.33
N MET A 24 -52.96 -22.25 46.38
CA MET A 24 -52.72 -23.02 47.61
C MET A 24 -51.24 -23.00 48.03
N GLY A 25 -50.32 -23.02 47.06
CA GLY A 25 -48.88 -22.85 47.31
C GLY A 25 -48.55 -21.46 47.85
N SER A 26 -49.22 -20.40 47.35
CA SER A 26 -49.04 -19.04 47.86
C SER A 26 -49.73 -18.78 49.20
N LEU A 27 -50.75 -19.57 49.57
CA LEU A 27 -51.39 -19.51 50.89
C LEU A 27 -50.62 -20.27 51.98
N GLN A 28 -49.83 -21.30 51.64
CA GLN A 28 -48.97 -21.99 52.60
C GLN A 28 -47.70 -21.20 52.98
N SER A 29 -47.16 -20.39 52.06
CA SER A 29 -45.99 -19.54 52.34
C SER A 29 -46.29 -18.34 53.26
N LEU A 30 -47.58 -17.99 53.44
CA LEU A 30 -48.03 -16.93 54.35
C LEU A 30 -48.06 -17.35 55.84
N PHE A 31 -47.88 -18.64 56.15
CA PHE A 31 -48.03 -19.18 57.52
C PHE A 31 -46.86 -20.07 57.99
N SER A 32 -45.71 -20.09 57.31
CA SER A 32 -44.53 -20.79 57.83
C SER A 32 -43.80 -19.92 58.85
N GLU A 33 -43.57 -20.42 60.06
CA GLU A 33 -42.60 -19.83 60.98
C GLU A 33 -41.22 -19.71 60.29
N PRO A 34 -40.45 -18.64 60.56
CA PRO A 34 -39.14 -18.46 59.96
C PRO A 34 -38.28 -19.69 60.22
N ALA A 35 -37.61 -20.22 59.20
CA ALA A 35 -36.67 -21.32 59.42
C ALA A 35 -35.46 -20.76 60.18
N HIS A 36 -35.32 -21.06 61.47
CA HIS A 36 -34.14 -20.66 62.26
C HIS A 36 -32.88 -21.39 61.75
N LEU A 37 -31.76 -20.69 61.64
CA LEU A 37 -30.47 -21.31 61.32
C LEU A 37 -29.82 -21.86 62.58
N GLN A 38 -29.60 -23.17 62.64
CA GLN A 38 -28.95 -23.82 63.79
C GLN A 38 -27.43 -23.88 63.61
N LEU A 39 -26.68 -23.39 64.60
CA LEU A 39 -25.23 -23.46 64.64
C LEU A 39 -24.77 -24.66 65.49
N TYR A 40 -23.86 -25.48 64.94
CA TYR A 40 -23.42 -26.73 65.58
C TYR A 40 -21.90 -26.80 65.92
N SER A 41 -21.06 -25.87 65.46
CA SER A 41 -19.62 -25.88 65.74
C SER A 41 -18.96 -24.51 65.51
N ASN A 42 -17.66 -24.38 65.76
CA ASN A 42 -16.90 -23.16 65.46
C ASN A 42 -16.37 -23.07 64.01
N ASN A 43 -16.32 -24.17 63.23
CA ASN A 43 -15.95 -24.14 61.81
C ASN A 43 -17.20 -24.07 60.93
N LEU A 44 -17.82 -22.90 60.91
CA LEU A 44 -19.06 -22.63 60.21
C LEU A 44 -18.84 -21.95 58.84
N GLU A 45 -19.52 -22.47 57.83
CA GLU A 45 -19.89 -21.78 56.61
C GLU A 45 -21.38 -22.05 56.38
N ALA A 46 -22.20 -21.00 56.43
CA ALA A 46 -23.65 -21.14 56.26
C ALA A 46 -24.25 -19.95 55.52
N ILE A 47 -25.27 -20.20 54.73
CA ILE A 47 -26.01 -19.16 54.01
C ILE A 47 -27.19 -18.76 54.87
N LEU A 48 -27.15 -17.54 55.42
CA LEU A 48 -28.20 -17.04 56.30
C LEU A 48 -29.43 -16.56 55.53
N SER A 49 -29.28 -16.13 54.27
CA SER A 49 -30.39 -15.50 53.51
C SER A 49 -31.69 -16.30 53.50
N LYS A 50 -31.62 -17.64 53.43
CA LYS A 50 -32.80 -18.54 53.43
C LYS A 50 -33.54 -18.64 54.77
N HIS A 51 -32.89 -18.18 55.83
CA HIS A 51 -33.35 -18.18 57.21
C HIS A 51 -33.76 -16.78 57.66
N CYS A 52 -33.98 -15.89 56.69
CA CYS A 52 -34.39 -14.51 56.88
C CYS A 52 -35.76 -14.28 56.28
N GLU A 53 -36.43 -13.27 56.81
CA GLU A 53 -37.65 -12.72 56.24
C GLU A 53 -37.43 -11.23 55.95
N TYR A 54 -38.17 -10.69 54.98
CA TYR A 54 -38.06 -9.29 54.60
C TYR A 54 -39.42 -8.57 54.57
N LEU A 55 -39.38 -7.26 54.78
CA LEU A 55 -40.48 -6.33 54.61
C LEU A 55 -40.02 -5.22 53.66
N GLU A 56 -40.78 -4.99 52.59
CA GLU A 56 -40.54 -3.90 51.65
C GLU A 56 -41.27 -2.62 52.10
N ASP A 57 -40.52 -1.57 52.41
CA ASP A 57 -41.01 -0.22 52.71
C ASP A 57 -40.79 0.68 51.48
N LYS A 58 -41.82 0.77 50.63
CA LYS A 58 -41.78 1.47 49.34
C LYS A 58 -41.53 2.98 49.48
N ASP A 59 -42.08 3.58 50.54
CA ASP A 59 -42.02 5.03 50.76
C ASP A 59 -40.87 5.44 51.69
N ARG A 60 -40.06 4.49 52.18
CA ARG A 60 -38.98 4.69 53.16
C ARG A 60 -39.44 5.42 54.43
N SER A 61 -40.70 5.21 54.82
CA SER A 61 -41.37 5.97 55.88
C SER A 61 -41.25 5.33 57.26
N LEU A 62 -40.92 4.03 57.31
CA LEU A 62 -40.88 3.29 58.57
C LEU A 62 -39.58 3.60 59.32
N ASN A 63 -39.68 3.68 60.65
CA ASN A 63 -38.51 3.59 61.53
C ASN A 63 -38.35 2.13 62.02
N ALA A 64 -37.25 1.84 62.73
CA ALA A 64 -36.97 0.46 63.17
C ALA A 64 -38.06 -0.11 64.09
N ILE A 65 -38.68 0.71 64.94
CA ILE A 65 -39.72 0.25 65.87
C ILE A 65 -40.99 -0.12 65.09
N ASP A 66 -41.40 0.71 64.14
CA ASP A 66 -42.59 0.49 63.33
C ASP A 66 -42.40 -0.64 62.30
N ALA A 67 -41.17 -0.79 61.78
CA ALA A 67 -40.86 -1.84 60.82
C ALA A 67 -40.87 -3.23 61.45
N PHE A 68 -40.37 -3.36 62.69
CA PHE A 68 -40.28 -4.64 63.40
C PHE A 68 -41.40 -4.86 64.42
N SER A 69 -42.45 -4.03 64.41
CA SER A 69 -43.66 -4.25 65.22
C SER A 69 -44.40 -5.53 64.81
N GLU A 70 -45.08 -6.18 65.76
CA GLU A 70 -45.86 -7.41 65.51
C GLU A 70 -46.97 -7.23 64.45
N ASP A 71 -47.44 -6.00 64.23
CA ASP A 71 -48.49 -5.67 63.25
C ASP A 71 -48.01 -5.74 61.78
N LYS A 72 -46.70 -5.91 61.52
CA LYS A 72 -46.14 -5.99 60.17
C LYS A 72 -45.87 -7.43 59.75
N THR A 73 -46.35 -7.79 58.57
CA THR A 73 -46.12 -9.11 57.97
C THR A 73 -44.82 -9.12 57.18
N PHE A 74 -43.88 -9.98 57.58
CA PHE A 74 -42.64 -10.24 56.85
C PHE A 74 -42.83 -11.44 55.89
N ILE A 75 -42.12 -11.41 54.76
CA ILE A 75 -42.16 -12.45 53.73
C ILE A 75 -40.87 -13.28 53.84
N PRO A 76 -40.94 -14.63 53.91
CA PRO A 76 -39.75 -15.47 53.96
C PRO A 76 -38.93 -15.35 52.67
N ILE A 77 -37.60 -15.36 52.81
CA ILE A 77 -36.68 -15.36 51.67
C ILE A 77 -36.43 -16.80 51.21
N GLU A 78 -36.95 -17.17 50.04
CA GLU A 78 -36.77 -18.52 49.50
C GLU A 78 -35.41 -18.71 48.78
N SER A 79 -34.80 -17.62 48.32
CA SER A 79 -33.57 -17.64 47.52
C SER A 79 -32.30 -17.58 48.38
N ILE A 80 -31.23 -18.21 47.91
CA ILE A 80 -29.89 -18.20 48.52
C ILE A 80 -29.29 -16.78 48.58
N GLN A 81 -29.55 -15.96 47.56
CA GLN A 81 -29.19 -14.55 47.54
C GLN A 81 -30.38 -13.75 47.02
N PRO A 82 -31.12 -13.07 47.91
CA PRO A 82 -32.27 -12.29 47.53
C PRO A 82 -31.85 -11.10 46.67
N GLY A 83 -32.29 -11.13 45.42
CA GLY A 83 -32.19 -10.02 44.49
C GLY A 83 -33.56 -9.36 44.31
N PHE A 84 -33.66 -8.08 44.64
CA PHE A 84 -34.89 -7.30 44.54
C PHE A 84 -34.89 -6.37 43.32
N GLY A 85 -33.88 -6.50 42.45
CA GLY A 85 -33.74 -5.70 41.24
C GLY A 85 -33.42 -4.24 41.52
N TYR A 86 -33.81 -3.35 40.60
CA TYR A 86 -33.63 -1.90 40.76
C TYR A 86 -34.89 -1.31 41.38
N THR A 87 -34.82 -0.94 42.65
CA THR A 87 -35.94 -0.40 43.42
C THR A 87 -35.46 0.72 44.32
N ILE A 88 -36.34 1.68 44.59
CA ILE A 88 -36.10 2.74 45.57
C ILE A 88 -36.59 2.34 46.97
N SER A 89 -37.26 1.21 47.15
CA SER A 89 -37.79 0.79 48.45
C SER A 89 -36.67 0.55 49.48
N ALA A 90 -36.98 0.68 50.76
CA ALA A 90 -36.16 0.17 51.85
C ALA A 90 -36.55 -1.26 52.20
N PHE A 91 -35.57 -2.14 52.33
CA PHE A 91 -35.81 -3.53 52.72
C PHE A 91 -35.39 -3.71 54.17
N TRP A 92 -36.34 -4.11 55.00
CA TRP A 92 -36.13 -4.46 56.40
C TRP A 92 -36.03 -5.98 56.49
N LEU A 93 -34.94 -6.50 57.03
CA LEU A 93 -34.73 -7.93 57.17
C LEU A 93 -34.65 -8.30 58.65
N ARG A 94 -35.24 -9.43 59.00
CA ARG A 94 -35.03 -10.09 60.29
C ARG A 94 -34.60 -11.54 60.06
N CYS A 95 -33.57 -11.97 60.75
CA CYS A 95 -33.03 -13.33 60.67
C CYS A 95 -32.82 -13.89 62.07
N TYR A 96 -32.95 -15.22 62.19
CA TYR A 96 -32.85 -15.91 63.47
C TYR A 96 -31.73 -16.94 63.43
N VAL A 97 -30.80 -16.83 64.38
CA VAL A 97 -29.65 -17.72 64.51
C VAL A 97 -29.69 -18.37 65.89
N ASP A 98 -29.83 -19.68 65.91
CA ASP A 98 -29.91 -20.48 67.13
C ASP A 98 -28.56 -21.08 67.47
N ASN A 99 -28.14 -20.88 68.72
CA ASN A 99 -27.01 -21.61 69.29
C ASN A 99 -27.54 -22.68 70.25
N ASN A 100 -27.56 -23.92 69.78
CA ASN A 100 -27.97 -25.09 70.58
C ASN A 100 -26.80 -25.75 71.33
N THR A 101 -25.63 -25.13 71.32
CA THR A 101 -24.43 -25.64 71.99
C THR A 101 -24.31 -25.07 73.41
N SER A 102 -23.43 -25.67 74.21
CA SER A 102 -23.10 -25.22 75.57
C SER A 102 -22.07 -24.08 75.62
N GLU A 103 -21.54 -23.64 74.48
CA GLU A 103 -20.49 -22.63 74.39
C GLU A 103 -20.97 -21.37 73.68
N ASN A 104 -20.29 -20.23 73.91
CA ASN A 104 -20.50 -19.04 73.08
C ASN A 104 -19.98 -19.34 71.68
N ILE A 105 -20.79 -19.06 70.66
CA ILE A 105 -20.35 -19.14 69.27
C ILE A 105 -20.14 -17.72 68.75
N ASP A 106 -18.89 -17.42 68.41
CA ASP A 106 -18.50 -16.20 67.70
C ASP A 106 -18.51 -16.47 66.20
N PHE A 107 -19.14 -15.58 65.43
CA PHE A 107 -19.20 -15.70 63.97
C PHE A 107 -19.16 -14.34 63.30
N LEU A 108 -18.86 -14.34 62.01
CA LEU A 108 -18.85 -13.16 61.15
C LEU A 108 -20.07 -13.20 60.25
N LEU A 109 -20.92 -12.18 60.32
CA LEU A 109 -21.97 -11.95 59.32
C LEU A 109 -21.38 -11.14 58.17
N GLU A 110 -21.32 -11.74 56.99
CA GLU A 110 -20.91 -11.06 55.76
C GLU A 110 -22.13 -10.72 54.89
N ILE A 111 -22.18 -9.46 54.45
CA ILE A 111 -23.07 -9.00 53.38
C ILE A 111 -22.21 -8.87 52.12
N ALA A 112 -22.22 -9.91 51.29
CA ALA A 112 -21.28 -10.11 50.18
C ALA A 112 -21.64 -9.33 48.89
N TYR A 113 -22.01 -8.06 49.02
CA TYR A 113 -22.33 -7.19 47.89
C TYR A 113 -21.83 -5.76 48.19
N PRO A 114 -20.64 -5.36 47.70
CA PRO A 114 -19.99 -4.13 48.13
C PRO A 114 -20.65 -2.82 47.66
N GLN A 115 -21.59 -2.88 46.72
CA GLN A 115 -22.28 -1.73 46.10
C GLN A 115 -23.58 -1.32 46.79
N LEU A 116 -23.81 -1.77 48.03
CA LEU A 116 -24.98 -1.35 48.79
C LEU A 116 -24.77 0.05 49.38
N ASP A 117 -25.69 0.96 49.11
CA ASP A 117 -25.57 2.37 49.49
C ASP A 117 -25.64 2.59 51.00
N ASP A 118 -26.66 2.05 51.66
CA ASP A 118 -26.90 2.20 53.10
C ASP A 118 -27.41 0.89 53.69
N ILE A 119 -26.66 0.39 54.67
CA ILE A 119 -26.92 -0.80 55.46
C ILE A 119 -26.93 -0.35 56.91
N ARG A 120 -28.00 -0.67 57.63
CA ARG A 120 -28.10 -0.41 59.07
C ARG A 120 -28.33 -1.71 59.79
N TYR A 121 -27.49 -2.00 60.76
CA TYR A 121 -27.64 -3.11 61.69
C TYR A 121 -28.11 -2.58 63.03
N PHE A 122 -29.18 -3.18 63.59
CA PHE A 122 -29.70 -2.82 64.90
C PHE A 122 -29.37 -3.91 65.91
N ASN A 123 -28.56 -3.59 66.92
CA ASN A 123 -28.16 -4.55 67.96
C ASN A 123 -29.32 -4.85 68.93
N SER A 124 -30.15 -3.83 69.20
CA SER A 124 -31.41 -3.96 69.96
C SER A 124 -32.41 -2.90 69.52
N ILE A 125 -33.70 -3.23 69.51
CA ILE A 125 -34.79 -2.31 69.21
C ILE A 125 -35.35 -1.80 70.55
N SER A 126 -35.14 -0.52 70.87
CA SER A 126 -35.65 0.12 72.10
C SER A 126 -36.35 1.45 71.79
N ARG A 127 -37.37 1.79 72.59
CA ARG A 127 -38.07 3.07 72.54
C ARG A 127 -37.20 4.28 72.92
N SER A 128 -36.06 4.06 73.59
CA SER A 128 -35.11 5.12 74.00
C SER A 128 -34.03 5.42 72.95
N GLY A 129 -34.08 4.77 71.79
CA GLY A 129 -33.06 4.81 70.73
C GLY A 129 -32.50 3.42 70.45
N SER A 130 -32.24 3.13 69.17
CA SER A 130 -31.60 1.89 68.74
C SER A 130 -30.08 2.07 68.63
N ASP A 131 -29.31 1.18 69.24
CA ASP A 131 -27.87 1.06 68.98
C ASP A 131 -27.68 0.51 67.56
N GLU A 132 -27.39 1.41 66.61
CA GLU A 132 -27.29 1.11 65.19
C GLU A 132 -25.85 1.27 64.66
N ILE A 133 -25.41 0.31 63.85
CA ILE A 133 -24.18 0.39 63.07
C ILE A 133 -24.57 0.70 61.63
N ARG A 134 -23.98 1.76 61.06
CA ARG A 134 -24.20 2.18 59.67
C ARG A 134 -23.01 1.79 58.81
N LEU A 135 -23.31 1.12 57.70
CA LEU A 135 -22.37 0.65 56.69
C LEU A 135 -22.94 0.97 55.30
N GLY A 136 -22.11 0.89 54.27
CA GLY A 136 -22.52 1.14 52.88
C GLY A 136 -21.38 1.77 52.08
N ASP A 137 -21.57 1.95 50.78
CA ASP A 137 -20.64 2.70 49.92
C ASP A 137 -20.84 4.22 49.99
N THR A 138 -21.95 4.68 50.56
CA THR A 138 -22.19 6.11 50.87
C THR A 138 -21.47 6.59 52.12
N TYR A 139 -20.83 5.68 52.86
CA TYR A 139 -20.02 5.98 54.05
C TYR A 139 -18.53 5.74 53.76
N PRO A 140 -17.59 6.48 54.41
CA PRO A 140 -16.17 6.28 54.17
C PRO A 140 -15.74 4.84 54.47
N PHE A 141 -14.91 4.25 53.60
CA PHE A 141 -14.49 2.86 53.72
C PHE A 141 -13.84 2.56 55.09
N LEU A 142 -13.06 3.50 55.61
CA LEU A 142 -12.35 3.35 56.88
C LEU A 142 -13.27 3.20 58.10
N GLN A 143 -14.57 3.52 57.99
CA GLN A 143 -15.56 3.31 59.06
C GLN A 143 -15.91 1.82 59.27
N ARG A 144 -15.59 0.95 58.31
CA ARG A 144 -15.92 -0.48 58.38
C ARG A 144 -15.16 -1.18 59.52
N ASN A 145 -15.87 -2.04 60.25
CA ASN A 145 -15.30 -2.85 61.35
C ASN A 145 -14.14 -3.73 60.87
N PHE A 146 -14.27 -4.30 59.68
CA PHE A 146 -13.22 -5.01 58.97
C PHE A 146 -12.84 -4.24 57.71
N GLN A 147 -11.55 -3.99 57.53
CA GLN A 147 -10.99 -3.33 56.35
C GLN A 147 -10.96 -4.29 55.15
N TYR A 148 -12.16 -4.71 54.75
CA TYR A 148 -12.43 -5.69 53.72
C TYR A 148 -13.47 -5.15 52.73
N ARG A 149 -13.38 -5.60 51.48
CA ARG A 149 -14.20 -5.10 50.37
C ARG A 149 -15.71 -5.29 50.59
N ASN A 150 -16.11 -6.36 51.27
CA ASN A 150 -17.50 -6.62 51.66
C ASN A 150 -17.78 -6.11 53.08
N PHE A 151 -19.06 -6.01 53.43
CA PHE A 151 -19.46 -5.60 54.77
C PHE A 151 -19.45 -6.80 55.71
N VAL A 152 -18.72 -6.70 56.82
CA VAL A 152 -18.55 -7.79 57.78
C VAL A 152 -18.81 -7.28 59.19
N LEU A 153 -19.69 -7.96 59.91
CA LEU A 153 -20.08 -7.66 61.29
C LEU A 153 -19.71 -8.83 62.20
N PRO A 154 -18.86 -8.62 63.23
CA PRO A 154 -18.61 -9.65 64.23
C PRO A 154 -19.82 -9.78 65.15
N MET A 155 -20.25 -11.02 65.41
CA MET A 155 -21.42 -11.34 66.22
C MET A 155 -21.11 -12.50 67.17
N GLN A 156 -21.86 -12.55 68.27
CA GLN A 156 -21.77 -13.61 69.26
C GLN A 156 -23.19 -14.08 69.63
N VAL A 157 -23.39 -15.40 69.70
CA VAL A 157 -24.61 -16.01 70.26
C VAL A 157 -24.26 -16.80 71.51
N LYS A 158 -24.97 -16.52 72.61
CA LYS A 158 -24.78 -17.23 73.90
C LYS A 158 -25.31 -18.67 73.81
N PRO A 159 -24.83 -19.59 74.68
CA PRO A 159 -25.33 -20.95 74.78
C PRO A 159 -26.85 -21.02 74.92
N ASN A 160 -27.48 -21.98 74.25
CA ASN A 160 -28.92 -22.25 74.31
C ASN A 160 -29.79 -20.98 74.13
N SER A 161 -29.39 -20.10 73.21
CA SER A 161 -30.09 -18.85 72.94
C SER A 161 -30.20 -18.56 71.45
N THR A 162 -31.21 -17.78 71.09
CA THR A 162 -31.42 -17.28 69.73
C THR A 162 -30.96 -15.84 69.64
N LYS A 163 -30.08 -15.53 68.69
CA LYS A 163 -29.74 -14.16 68.30
C LYS A 163 -30.65 -13.73 67.16
N GLN A 164 -31.35 -12.61 67.35
CA GLN A 164 -32.13 -11.96 66.31
C GLN A 164 -31.26 -10.89 65.63
N ILE A 165 -31.23 -10.90 64.30
CA ILE A 165 -30.44 -9.98 63.49
C ILE A 165 -31.41 -9.10 62.71
N TYR A 166 -31.36 -7.80 62.95
CA TYR A 166 -32.21 -6.81 62.28
C TYR A 166 -31.38 -5.94 61.35
N LEU A 167 -31.76 -5.90 60.08
CA LEU A 167 -31.09 -5.12 59.06
C LEU A 167 -32.07 -4.22 58.34
N ARG A 168 -31.60 -3.05 57.90
CA ARG A 168 -32.25 -2.21 56.90
C ARG A 168 -31.27 -1.98 55.78
N VAL A 169 -31.68 -2.23 54.54
CA VAL A 169 -30.85 -2.03 53.35
C VAL A 169 -31.57 -1.17 52.33
N THR A 170 -30.87 -0.17 51.82
CA THR A 170 -31.29 0.64 50.68
C THR A 170 -30.14 0.80 49.70
N SER A 171 -30.44 0.80 48.41
CA SER A 171 -29.47 1.13 47.35
C SER A 171 -30.16 1.84 46.20
N THR A 172 -29.41 2.67 45.46
CA THR A 172 -29.82 3.23 44.18
C THR A 172 -29.52 2.27 43.01
N GLY A 173 -28.58 1.33 43.20
CA GLY A 173 -28.21 0.30 42.25
C GLY A 173 -29.11 -0.94 42.29
N ALA A 174 -28.59 -2.06 41.79
CA ALA A 174 -29.25 -3.35 41.92
C ALA A 174 -29.18 -3.81 43.38
N LEU A 175 -30.33 -4.11 43.98
CA LEU A 175 -30.39 -4.51 45.38
C LEU A 175 -30.26 -6.03 45.51
N ASN A 176 -29.04 -6.49 45.78
CA ASN A 176 -28.72 -7.89 46.09
C ASN A 176 -28.19 -7.98 47.53
N ILE A 177 -28.80 -8.82 48.37
CA ILE A 177 -28.47 -8.92 49.80
C ILE A 177 -28.03 -10.34 50.17
N PRO A 178 -26.87 -10.82 49.68
CA PRO A 178 -26.31 -12.11 50.05
C PRO A 178 -25.83 -12.09 51.51
N LEU A 179 -26.51 -12.81 52.40
CA LEU A 179 -26.16 -12.93 53.81
C LEU A 179 -25.50 -14.28 54.09
N ASN A 180 -24.23 -14.25 54.49
CA ASN A 180 -23.44 -15.43 54.81
C ASN A 180 -22.90 -15.35 56.25
N ILE A 181 -22.85 -16.49 56.93
CA ILE A 181 -22.21 -16.66 58.22
C ILE A 181 -20.92 -17.44 58.03
N TRP A 182 -19.85 -16.92 58.62
CA TRP A 182 -18.52 -17.52 58.59
C TRP A 182 -17.95 -17.66 59.99
N SER A 183 -17.18 -18.71 60.22
CA SER A 183 -16.17 -18.69 61.26
C SER A 183 -15.04 -17.74 60.90
N TYR A 184 -14.26 -17.32 61.90
CA TYR A 184 -13.09 -16.47 61.64
C TYR A 184 -12.06 -17.18 60.75
N GLU A 185 -11.80 -18.48 60.97
CA GLU A 185 -10.82 -19.27 60.22
C GLU A 185 -11.24 -19.45 58.75
N THR A 186 -12.47 -19.94 58.51
CA THR A 186 -13.01 -20.13 57.15
C THR A 186 -13.13 -18.81 56.39
N PHE A 187 -13.47 -17.71 57.07
CA PHE A 187 -13.50 -16.39 56.47
C PHE A 187 -12.09 -15.95 56.01
N LEU A 188 -11.05 -16.15 56.82
CA LEU A 188 -9.69 -15.82 56.42
C LEU A 188 -9.21 -16.65 55.22
N GLU A 189 -9.49 -17.95 55.20
CA GLU A 189 -9.16 -18.83 54.06
C GLU A 189 -9.80 -18.35 52.76
N LYS A 190 -11.08 -17.98 52.83
CA LYS A 190 -11.82 -17.36 51.73
C LYS A 190 -11.12 -16.07 51.29
N VAL A 191 -10.86 -15.13 52.21
CA VAL A 191 -10.24 -13.84 51.91
C VAL A 191 -8.88 -14.02 51.22
N VAL A 192 -8.03 -14.92 51.72
CA VAL A 192 -6.73 -15.22 51.11
C VAL A 192 -6.89 -15.75 49.69
N THR A 193 -7.83 -16.67 49.47
CA THR A 193 -8.10 -17.25 48.15
C THR A 193 -8.59 -16.19 47.17
N GLU A 194 -9.56 -15.37 47.58
CA GLU A 194 -10.10 -14.30 46.73
C GLU A 194 -9.03 -13.25 46.40
N GLN A 195 -8.22 -12.82 47.37
CA GLN A 195 -7.13 -11.87 47.15
C GLN A 195 -6.08 -12.43 46.19
N LEU A 196 -5.74 -13.72 46.28
CA LEU A 196 -4.83 -14.37 45.34
C LEU A 196 -5.39 -14.34 43.91
N LEU A 197 -6.68 -14.66 43.74
CA LEU A 197 -7.33 -14.65 42.43
C LEU A 197 -7.42 -13.24 41.83
N PHE A 198 -7.76 -12.23 42.63
CA PHE A 198 -7.73 -10.83 42.18
C PHE A 198 -6.31 -10.37 41.85
N GLY A 199 -5.32 -10.73 42.68
CA GLY A 199 -3.92 -10.43 42.45
C GLY A 199 -3.42 -11.03 41.12
N LEU A 200 -3.81 -12.27 40.82
CA LEU A 200 -3.49 -12.92 39.55
C LEU A 200 -4.13 -12.21 38.37
N PHE A 201 -5.43 -11.88 38.45
CA PHE A 201 -6.14 -11.14 37.41
C PHE A 201 -5.51 -9.76 37.15
N LEU A 202 -5.31 -8.96 38.19
CA LEU A 202 -4.69 -7.63 38.10
C LEU A 202 -3.25 -7.72 37.60
N GLY A 203 -2.49 -8.74 38.02
CA GLY A 203 -1.13 -9.00 37.56
C GLY A 203 -1.07 -9.25 36.05
N ILE A 204 -1.93 -10.12 35.52
CA ILE A 204 -2.06 -10.36 34.07
C ILE A 204 -2.38 -9.04 33.34
N ALA A 205 -3.34 -8.28 33.86
CA ALA A 205 -3.74 -7.01 33.25
C ALA A 205 -2.61 -5.97 33.25
N ILE A 206 -1.87 -5.80 34.35
CA ILE A 206 -0.74 -4.86 34.44
C ILE A 206 0.38 -5.26 33.48
N VAL A 207 0.78 -6.53 33.46
CA VAL A 207 1.80 -7.02 32.53
C VAL A 207 1.38 -6.76 31.08
N MET A 208 0.11 -6.96 30.76
CA MET A 208 -0.41 -6.72 29.42
C MET A 208 -0.51 -5.24 29.07
N ILE A 209 -0.90 -4.37 30.00
CA ILE A 209 -0.86 -2.92 29.82
C ILE A 209 0.58 -2.46 29.53
N LEU A 210 1.57 -2.92 30.32
CA LEU A 210 2.98 -2.57 30.12
C LEU A 210 3.52 -3.09 28.80
N TYR A 211 3.26 -4.37 28.49
CA TYR A 211 3.68 -5.00 27.23
C TYR A 211 3.11 -4.25 26.03
N LYS A 212 1.81 -3.94 26.03
CA LYS A 212 1.14 -3.25 24.91
C LYS A 212 1.57 -1.78 24.81
N SER A 213 1.85 -1.12 25.92
CA SER A 213 2.45 0.22 25.93
C SER A 213 3.85 0.22 25.34
N PHE A 214 4.66 -0.80 25.64
CA PHE A 214 5.98 -0.97 25.03
C PHE A 214 5.88 -1.23 23.52
N LEU A 215 4.95 -2.08 23.08
CA LEU A 215 4.72 -2.29 21.65
C LEU A 215 4.26 -1.01 20.94
N TYR A 216 3.44 -0.18 21.60
CA TYR A 216 3.09 1.14 21.07
C TYR A 216 4.34 2.01 20.87
N THR A 217 5.24 2.09 21.85
CA THR A 217 6.49 2.86 21.71
C THR A 217 7.41 2.32 20.62
N LEU A 218 7.45 1.00 20.42
CA LEU A 218 8.27 0.39 19.37
C LEU A 218 7.69 0.62 17.97
N PHE A 219 6.38 0.47 17.81
CA PHE A 219 5.74 0.41 16.49
C PHE A 219 4.96 1.67 16.11
N HIS A 220 4.64 2.54 17.07
CA HIS A 220 3.85 3.77 16.90
C HIS A 220 2.46 3.54 16.29
N GLU A 221 1.93 2.32 16.43
CA GLU A 221 0.65 1.92 15.89
C GLU A 221 -0.49 2.16 16.90
N LEU A 222 -1.46 2.99 16.53
CA LEU A 222 -2.50 3.48 17.45
C LEU A 222 -3.39 2.39 18.07
N HIS A 223 -3.54 1.24 17.42
CA HIS A 223 -4.36 0.15 17.94
C HIS A 223 -3.81 -0.44 19.26
N TYR A 224 -2.50 -0.37 19.51
CA TYR A 224 -1.92 -0.75 20.80
C TYR A 224 -2.36 0.20 21.92
N LEU A 225 -2.32 1.51 21.65
CA LEU A 225 -2.76 2.53 22.60
C LEU A 225 -4.26 2.38 22.92
N TYR A 226 -5.08 2.16 21.89
CA TYR A 226 -6.53 1.96 22.09
C TYR A 226 -6.82 0.72 22.95
N TYR A 227 -6.07 -0.37 22.74
CA TYR A 227 -6.21 -1.57 23.57
C TYR A 227 -5.80 -1.33 25.02
N VAL A 228 -4.70 -0.61 25.25
CA VAL A 228 -4.24 -0.25 26.61
C VAL A 228 -5.33 0.54 27.34
N LEU A 229 -5.90 1.56 26.71
CA LEU A 229 -6.93 2.40 27.32
C LEU A 229 -8.24 1.63 27.56
N PHE A 230 -8.62 0.75 26.63
CA PHE A 230 -9.73 -0.19 26.84
C PHE A 230 -9.48 -1.08 28.06
N LEU A 231 -8.31 -1.72 28.15
CA LEU A 231 -7.96 -2.63 29.22
C LEU A 231 -7.90 -1.92 30.59
N ILE A 232 -7.37 -0.70 30.64
CA ILE A 232 -7.41 0.14 31.84
C ILE A 232 -8.85 0.37 32.29
N GLY A 233 -9.72 0.82 31.38
CA GLY A 233 -11.13 1.06 31.69
C GLY A 233 -11.82 -0.21 32.21
N TRP A 234 -11.56 -1.35 31.60
CA TRP A 234 -12.08 -2.64 32.05
C TRP A 234 -11.59 -3.05 33.44
N VAL A 235 -10.30 -2.90 33.73
CA VAL A 235 -9.74 -3.15 35.07
C VAL A 235 -10.41 -2.27 36.12
N PHE A 236 -10.68 -1.00 35.81
CA PHE A 236 -11.40 -0.10 36.69
C PHE A 236 -12.86 -0.52 36.93
N ILE A 237 -13.58 -0.95 35.88
CA ILE A 237 -14.95 -1.47 35.98
C ILE A 237 -14.98 -2.68 36.92
N VAL A 238 -14.11 -3.67 36.68
CA VAL A 238 -14.04 -4.89 37.48
C VAL A 238 -13.63 -4.60 38.92
N SER A 239 -12.64 -3.73 39.13
CA SER A 239 -12.19 -3.32 40.47
C SER A 239 -13.29 -2.59 41.25
N THR A 240 -14.16 -1.85 40.56
CA THR A 240 -15.32 -1.18 41.17
C THR A 240 -16.43 -2.17 41.48
N LEU A 241 -16.74 -3.09 40.57
CA LEU A 241 -17.70 -4.17 40.81
C LEU A 241 -17.30 -5.13 41.94
N THR A 242 -16.02 -5.19 42.28
CA THR A 242 -15.51 -6.08 43.33
C THR A 242 -15.25 -5.37 44.65
N GLY A 243 -15.45 -4.04 44.70
CA GLY A 243 -15.17 -3.19 45.86
C GLY A 243 -13.69 -2.88 46.09
N LEU A 244 -12.78 -3.41 45.26
CA LEU A 244 -11.32 -3.22 45.40
C LEU A 244 -10.90 -1.77 45.20
N SER A 245 -11.52 -1.08 44.25
CA SER A 245 -11.18 0.32 43.99
C SER A 245 -11.57 1.23 45.16
N PHE A 246 -12.70 0.97 45.82
CA PHE A 246 -13.07 1.69 47.03
C PHE A 246 -12.13 1.36 48.19
N GLN A 247 -11.72 0.10 48.34
CA GLN A 247 -10.77 -0.31 49.38
C GLN A 247 -9.38 0.33 49.22
N TYR A 248 -8.83 0.36 48.01
CA TYR A 248 -7.41 0.70 47.80
C TYR A 248 -7.15 2.04 47.10
N LEU A 249 -8.01 2.49 46.19
CA LEU A 249 -7.75 3.67 45.35
C LEU A 249 -8.40 4.93 45.90
N TRP A 250 -9.62 4.83 46.44
CA TRP A 250 -10.37 6.00 46.92
C TRP A 250 -11.22 5.75 48.18
N PRO A 251 -10.64 5.22 49.28
CA PRO A 251 -11.37 4.83 50.49
C PRO A 251 -12.16 5.95 51.17
N ASN A 252 -11.76 7.21 50.97
CA ASN A 252 -12.40 8.37 51.60
C ASN A 252 -13.26 9.21 50.64
N SER A 253 -13.22 8.93 49.33
CA SER A 253 -13.87 9.76 48.31
C SER A 253 -15.18 9.13 47.83
N ILE A 254 -16.22 9.24 48.65
CA ILE A 254 -17.58 8.77 48.36
C ILE A 254 -18.13 9.40 47.07
N TRP A 255 -17.89 10.71 46.88
CA TRP A 255 -18.36 11.42 45.67
C TRP A 255 -17.88 10.72 44.40
N TRP A 256 -16.57 10.43 44.29
CA TRP A 256 -16.03 9.71 43.14
C TRP A 256 -16.57 8.28 43.02
N GLY A 257 -16.79 7.60 44.17
CA GLY A 257 -17.46 6.30 44.25
C GLY A 257 -18.79 6.27 43.50
N ASN A 258 -19.59 7.33 43.64
CA ASN A 258 -20.93 7.42 43.06
C ASN A 258 -20.97 7.74 41.56
N TYR A 259 -19.91 8.31 40.98
CA TYR A 259 -19.91 8.68 39.55
C TYR A 259 -19.03 7.79 38.67
N ASN A 260 -17.99 7.18 39.24
CA ASN A 260 -16.96 6.53 38.43
C ASN A 260 -17.50 5.38 37.57
N PHE A 261 -18.48 4.61 38.05
CA PHE A 261 -18.87 3.37 37.38
C PHE A 261 -19.47 3.59 35.98
N PRO A 262 -20.52 4.43 35.79
CA PRO A 262 -21.01 4.75 34.45
C PRO A 262 -19.97 5.49 33.59
N ILE A 263 -19.13 6.35 34.18
CA ILE A 263 -18.04 7.05 33.47
C ILE A 263 -17.06 6.04 32.87
N MET A 264 -16.63 5.05 33.65
CA MET A 264 -15.68 4.04 33.21
C MET A 264 -16.29 3.13 32.13
N ILE A 265 -17.59 2.84 32.17
CA ILE A 265 -18.28 2.12 31.09
C ILE A 265 -18.22 2.93 29.78
N PHE A 266 -18.60 4.22 29.79
CA PHE A 266 -18.53 5.05 28.58
C PHE A 266 -17.10 5.21 28.06
N PHE A 267 -16.13 5.43 28.96
CA PHE A 267 -14.71 5.50 28.62
C PHE A 267 -14.24 4.21 27.95
N THR A 268 -14.51 3.06 28.56
CA THR A 268 -14.13 1.74 28.02
C THR A 268 -14.80 1.50 26.66
N SER A 269 -16.05 1.91 26.51
CA SER A 269 -16.80 1.81 25.25
C SER A 269 -16.18 2.64 24.12
N VAL A 270 -15.70 3.86 24.38
CA VAL A 270 -14.97 4.68 23.39
C VAL A 270 -13.75 3.93 22.87
N TRP A 271 -12.93 3.42 23.77
CA TRP A 271 -11.67 2.77 23.40
C TRP A 271 -11.90 1.40 22.77
N ALA A 272 -12.92 0.65 23.19
CA ALA A 272 -13.35 -0.57 22.53
C ALA A 272 -13.75 -0.34 21.06
N LEU A 273 -14.48 0.74 20.76
CA LEU A 273 -14.88 1.09 19.39
C LEU A 273 -13.69 1.53 18.54
N LEU A 274 -12.82 2.38 19.07
CA LEU A 274 -11.61 2.82 18.38
C LEU A 274 -10.66 1.64 18.11
N PHE A 275 -10.49 0.76 19.08
CA PHE A 275 -9.73 -0.48 18.93
C PHE A 275 -10.32 -1.38 17.85
N THR A 276 -11.64 -1.61 17.90
CA THR A 276 -12.36 -2.41 16.88
C THR A 276 -12.15 -1.86 15.48
N ARG A 277 -12.30 -0.53 15.29
CA ARG A 277 -12.10 0.11 13.98
C ARG A 277 -10.68 -0.06 13.47
N ALA A 278 -9.70 0.10 14.37
CA ALA A 278 -8.28 0.02 14.01
C ALA A 278 -7.83 -1.41 13.69
N VAL A 279 -8.30 -2.42 14.44
CA VAL A 279 -7.92 -3.83 14.22
C VAL A 279 -8.61 -4.42 13.00
N LEU A 280 -9.90 -4.13 12.82
CA LEU A 280 -10.66 -4.66 11.68
C LEU A 280 -10.46 -3.85 10.39
N ASP A 281 -9.76 -2.71 10.48
CA ASP A 281 -9.56 -1.74 9.39
C ASP A 281 -10.89 -1.40 8.69
N THR A 282 -11.89 -1.05 9.49
CA THR A 282 -13.28 -0.82 9.02
C THR A 282 -13.34 0.28 7.97
N LYS A 283 -12.49 1.29 8.09
CA LYS A 283 -12.42 2.43 7.16
C LYS A 283 -12.13 2.01 5.73
N SER A 284 -11.23 1.05 5.51
CA SER A 284 -10.90 0.53 4.17
C SER A 284 -11.87 -0.56 3.71
N LYS A 285 -12.38 -1.37 4.65
CA LYS A 285 -13.18 -2.58 4.36
C LYS A 285 -14.68 -2.33 4.16
N ASN A 286 -15.28 -1.42 4.94
CA ASN A 286 -16.70 -1.04 4.84
C ASN A 286 -16.98 0.31 5.51
N PHE A 287 -17.26 1.31 4.68
CA PHE A 287 -17.56 2.67 5.10
C PHE A 287 -18.82 2.84 5.98
N ILE A 288 -19.86 2.02 5.78
CA ILE A 288 -21.11 2.12 6.55
C ILE A 288 -20.85 1.67 7.99
N ILE A 289 -20.19 0.52 8.16
CA ILE A 289 -19.81 0.00 9.47
C ILE A 289 -18.88 1.00 10.17
N ASP A 290 -17.86 1.52 9.46
CA ASP A 290 -16.94 2.50 10.04
C ASP A 290 -17.68 3.75 10.54
N ARG A 291 -18.63 4.27 9.75
CA ARG A 291 -19.42 5.44 10.13
C ARG A 291 -20.30 5.18 11.34
N ILE A 292 -20.96 4.02 11.43
CA ILE A 292 -21.76 3.65 12.60
C ILE A 292 -20.88 3.60 13.85
N LEU A 293 -19.74 2.88 13.79
CA LEU A 293 -18.82 2.77 14.91
C LEU A 293 -18.25 4.14 15.32
N ASN A 294 -17.90 4.98 14.35
CA ASN A 294 -17.38 6.33 14.60
C ASN A 294 -18.43 7.25 15.22
N SER A 295 -19.69 7.19 14.78
CA SER A 295 -20.78 7.93 15.42
C SER A 295 -20.94 7.51 16.88
N LEU A 296 -20.86 6.21 17.17
CA LEU A 296 -20.93 5.70 18.54
C LEU A 296 -19.74 6.12 19.40
N VAL A 297 -18.55 6.33 18.82
CA VAL A 297 -17.40 6.91 19.54
C VAL A 297 -17.76 8.31 20.05
N TYR A 298 -18.30 9.18 19.20
CA TYR A 298 -18.68 10.53 19.60
C TYR A 298 -19.83 10.53 20.61
N VAL A 299 -20.82 9.64 20.44
CA VAL A 299 -21.92 9.47 21.40
C VAL A 299 -21.36 9.07 22.76
N ASN A 300 -20.55 8.02 22.85
CA ASN A 300 -19.98 7.59 24.14
C ASN A 300 -19.06 8.68 24.74
N ALA A 301 -18.25 9.37 23.93
CA ALA A 301 -17.40 10.46 24.41
C ALA A 301 -18.21 11.62 25.00
N PHE A 302 -19.35 11.96 24.39
CA PHE A 302 -20.30 12.92 24.96
C PHE A 302 -20.92 12.40 26.27
N LEU A 303 -21.32 11.12 26.30
CA LEU A 303 -21.95 10.48 27.46
C LEU A 303 -21.01 10.36 28.67
N ILE A 304 -19.69 10.45 28.52
CA ILE A 304 -18.74 10.52 29.65
C ILE A 304 -19.06 11.69 30.59
N SER A 305 -19.61 12.80 30.07
CA SER A 305 -19.93 13.99 30.86
C SER A 305 -21.31 13.89 31.54
N ILE A 306 -22.17 12.96 31.12
CA ILE A 306 -23.57 12.87 31.56
C ILE A 306 -23.72 12.51 33.04
N PRO A 307 -22.90 11.62 33.65
CA PRO A 307 -23.00 11.33 35.07
C PRO A 307 -22.86 12.56 35.98
N PHE A 308 -22.22 13.65 35.53
CA PHE A 308 -22.13 14.89 36.31
C PHE A 308 -23.41 15.74 36.27
N ILE A 309 -24.34 15.43 35.36
CA ILE A 309 -25.55 16.22 35.08
C ILE A 309 -26.81 15.44 35.48
N LEU A 310 -26.86 14.15 35.15
CA LEU A 310 -28.01 13.29 35.41
C LEU A 310 -27.84 12.48 36.70
N ASP A 311 -28.97 12.01 37.22
CA ASP A 311 -29.00 11.07 38.32
C ASP A 311 -28.20 9.79 38.00
N TYR A 312 -27.59 9.22 39.04
CA TYR A 312 -26.76 8.00 38.94
C TYR A 312 -27.53 6.85 38.30
N VAL A 313 -28.79 6.62 38.69
CA VAL A 313 -29.61 5.50 38.24
C VAL A 313 -29.89 5.60 36.74
N ILE A 314 -30.16 6.80 36.24
CA ILE A 314 -30.38 7.05 34.81
C ILE A 314 -29.07 6.81 34.05
N SER A 315 -27.97 7.36 34.56
CA SER A 315 -26.65 7.26 33.93
C SER A 315 -26.17 5.81 33.79
N ILE A 316 -26.29 5.00 34.85
CA ILE A 316 -25.85 3.59 34.81
C ILE A 316 -26.74 2.73 33.90
N ARG A 317 -28.05 2.98 33.85
CA ARG A 317 -28.96 2.25 32.94
C ARG A 317 -28.62 2.52 31.48
N ILE A 318 -28.39 3.79 31.13
CA ILE A 318 -27.94 4.16 29.77
C ILE A 318 -26.61 3.47 29.45
N ALA A 319 -25.65 3.53 30.37
CA ALA A 319 -24.33 2.93 30.19
C ALA A 319 -24.41 1.40 29.94
N LEU A 320 -25.17 0.67 30.75
CA LEU A 320 -25.32 -0.79 30.63
C LEU A 320 -26.03 -1.19 29.34
N VAL A 321 -27.15 -0.52 28.99
CA VAL A 321 -27.88 -0.81 27.74
C VAL A 321 -27.02 -0.53 26.52
N LEU A 322 -26.33 0.61 26.50
CA LEU A 322 -25.48 0.99 25.38
C LEU A 322 -24.28 0.04 25.23
N ALA A 323 -23.62 -0.31 26.35
CA ALA A 323 -22.50 -1.25 26.34
C ALA A 323 -22.92 -2.63 25.79
N PHE A 324 -24.09 -3.14 26.19
CA PHE A 324 -24.60 -4.41 25.69
C PHE A 324 -24.90 -4.38 24.19
N LEU A 325 -25.62 -3.35 23.71
CA LEU A 325 -25.91 -3.18 22.28
C LEU A 325 -24.63 -3.01 21.45
N GLN A 326 -23.66 -2.27 21.98
CA GLN A 326 -22.37 -2.07 21.33
C GLN A 326 -21.59 -3.38 21.22
N MET A 327 -21.60 -4.23 22.24
CA MET A 327 -20.90 -5.52 22.21
C MET A 327 -21.45 -6.43 21.10
N ILE A 328 -22.79 -6.47 20.94
CA ILE A 328 -23.43 -7.18 19.83
C ILE A 328 -23.02 -6.59 18.48
N LEU A 329 -23.01 -5.26 18.36
CA LEU A 329 -22.62 -4.58 17.13
C LEU A 329 -21.16 -4.83 16.75
N ILE A 330 -20.23 -4.81 17.72
CA ILE A 330 -18.81 -5.11 17.50
C ILE A 330 -18.66 -6.53 16.96
N LEU A 331 -19.37 -7.50 17.55
CA LEU A 331 -19.34 -8.89 17.09
C LEU A 331 -19.92 -9.03 15.68
N ALA A 332 -21.06 -8.39 15.39
CA ALA A 332 -21.66 -8.39 14.06
C ALA A 332 -20.74 -7.75 13.00
N ALA A 333 -20.08 -6.64 13.33
CA ALA A 333 -19.10 -5.99 12.47
C ALA A 333 -17.89 -6.90 12.20
N ALA A 334 -17.39 -7.60 13.24
CA ALA A 334 -16.28 -8.53 13.12
C ALA A 334 -16.62 -9.71 12.21
N ILE A 335 -17.79 -10.33 12.39
CA ILE A 335 -18.27 -11.45 11.56
C ILE A 335 -18.41 -11.00 10.10
N PHE A 336 -19.04 -9.85 9.84
CA PHE A 336 -19.21 -9.32 8.50
C PHE A 336 -17.86 -9.07 7.78
N ILE A 337 -16.85 -8.57 8.50
CA ILE A 337 -15.51 -8.34 7.92
C ILE A 337 -14.73 -9.65 7.75
N HIS A 338 -14.96 -10.65 8.62
CA HIS A 338 -14.37 -11.98 8.50
C HIS A 338 -14.79 -12.67 7.21
N GLU A 339 -16.08 -12.62 6.88
CA GLU A 339 -16.63 -13.19 5.63
C GLU A 339 -16.01 -12.55 4.37
N LYS A 340 -15.41 -11.37 4.47
CA LYS A 340 -14.64 -10.72 3.39
C LYS A 340 -13.17 -11.15 3.33
N GLY A 341 -12.79 -12.25 3.97
CA GLY A 341 -11.47 -12.88 3.85
C GLY A 341 -10.38 -12.30 4.75
N ASN A 342 -10.73 -11.54 5.80
CA ASN A 342 -9.73 -11.01 6.74
C ASN A 342 -9.35 -12.06 7.79
N ARG A 343 -8.20 -12.73 7.63
CA ARG A 343 -7.70 -13.73 8.60
C ARG A 343 -7.50 -13.18 10.01
N SER A 344 -7.15 -11.89 10.17
CA SER A 344 -6.92 -11.28 11.49
C SER A 344 -8.19 -11.21 12.36
N SER A 345 -9.38 -11.36 11.78
CA SER A 345 -10.66 -11.26 12.50
C SER A 345 -11.04 -12.54 13.26
N THR A 346 -10.44 -13.71 12.97
CA THR A 346 -10.79 -14.96 13.66
C THR A 346 -10.49 -14.88 15.16
N TYR A 347 -9.26 -14.51 15.53
CA TYR A 347 -8.89 -14.35 16.94
C TYR A 347 -9.69 -13.24 17.62
N PHE A 348 -10.01 -12.17 16.89
CA PHE A 348 -10.85 -11.09 17.39
C PHE A 348 -12.26 -11.59 17.75
N ILE A 349 -12.91 -12.35 16.85
CA ILE A 349 -14.24 -12.93 17.09
C ILE A 349 -14.21 -13.89 18.27
N THR A 350 -13.21 -14.79 18.35
CA THR A 350 -13.09 -15.74 19.46
C THR A 350 -12.92 -15.01 20.80
N ALA A 351 -12.07 -13.99 20.85
CA ALA A 351 -11.83 -13.20 22.07
C ALA A 351 -13.10 -12.46 22.53
N TRP A 352 -13.76 -11.72 21.63
CA TRP A 352 -14.99 -11.00 21.95
C TRP A 352 -16.17 -11.92 22.29
N SER A 353 -16.25 -13.11 21.68
CA SER A 353 -17.31 -14.08 22.00
C SER A 353 -17.14 -14.65 23.40
N GLY A 354 -15.91 -15.04 23.77
CA GLY A 354 -15.61 -15.52 25.13
C GLY A 354 -15.85 -14.45 26.19
N PHE A 355 -15.50 -13.19 25.87
CA PHE A 355 -15.75 -12.06 26.74
C PHE A 355 -17.25 -11.78 26.94
N LEU A 356 -18.02 -11.74 25.85
CA LEU A 356 -19.49 -11.59 25.88
C LEU A 356 -20.16 -12.72 26.65
N LEU A 357 -19.69 -13.97 26.48
CA LEU A 357 -20.20 -15.12 27.23
C LEU A 357 -19.97 -14.96 28.73
N GLY A 358 -18.76 -14.57 29.15
CA GLY A 358 -18.44 -14.31 30.56
C GLY A 358 -19.33 -13.22 31.16
N LEU A 359 -19.55 -12.12 30.42
CA LEU A 359 -20.42 -11.04 30.84
C LEU A 359 -21.90 -11.47 30.93
N LEU A 360 -22.38 -12.26 29.96
CA LEU A 360 -23.74 -12.79 29.97
C LEU A 360 -23.98 -13.71 31.18
N VAL A 361 -23.04 -14.61 31.47
CA VAL A 361 -23.11 -15.50 32.64
C VAL A 361 -23.15 -14.69 33.93
N TYR A 362 -22.30 -13.67 34.06
CA TYR A 362 -22.32 -12.77 35.23
C TYR A 362 -23.64 -12.01 35.38
N GLN A 363 -24.23 -11.56 34.27
CA GLN A 363 -25.50 -10.83 34.31
C GLN A 363 -26.67 -11.74 34.70
N LEU A 364 -26.72 -12.95 34.16
CA LEU A 364 -27.72 -13.96 34.53
C LEU A 364 -27.61 -14.36 36.01
N HIS A 365 -26.37 -14.45 36.51
CA HIS A 365 -26.10 -14.63 37.93
C HIS A 365 -26.62 -13.47 38.78
N SER A 366 -26.38 -12.23 38.33
CA SER A 366 -26.78 -11.01 39.06
C SER A 366 -28.31 -10.84 39.18
N PHE A 367 -29.08 -11.44 38.28
CA PHE A 367 -30.55 -11.48 38.31
C PHE A 367 -31.12 -12.75 38.98
N SER A 368 -30.27 -13.59 39.56
CA SER A 368 -30.66 -14.86 40.20
C SER A 368 -31.38 -15.85 39.27
N TRP A 369 -31.09 -15.81 37.95
CA TRP A 369 -31.68 -16.74 36.96
C TRP A 369 -30.91 -18.06 36.83
N ILE A 370 -29.66 -18.11 37.28
CA ILE A 370 -28.82 -19.32 37.26
C ILE A 370 -28.36 -19.69 38.68
N PRO A 371 -28.11 -20.98 38.95
CA PRO A 371 -27.64 -21.43 40.26
C PRO A 371 -26.34 -20.76 40.68
N GLN A 372 -26.20 -20.50 41.97
CA GLN A 372 -25.06 -19.77 42.51
C GLN A 372 -23.95 -20.73 42.93
N VAL A 373 -23.13 -21.12 41.96
CA VAL A 373 -21.87 -21.82 42.19
C VAL A 373 -20.77 -20.77 42.30
N HIS A 374 -19.85 -20.91 43.25
CA HIS A 374 -18.78 -19.94 43.50
C HIS A 374 -17.98 -19.58 42.22
N ILE A 375 -17.83 -20.51 41.26
CA ILE A 375 -17.13 -20.24 39.99
C ILE A 375 -17.83 -19.23 39.06
N ILE A 376 -19.16 -19.11 39.17
CA ILE A 376 -19.97 -18.27 38.27
C ILE A 376 -19.74 -16.79 38.55
N SER A 377 -19.47 -16.40 39.80
CA SER A 377 -19.12 -15.01 40.16
C SER A 377 -17.77 -14.57 39.55
N TRP A 378 -16.90 -15.51 39.21
CA TRP A 378 -15.61 -15.27 38.54
C TRP A 378 -15.69 -15.26 37.01
N SER A 379 -16.84 -15.55 36.42
CA SER A 379 -17.04 -15.65 34.95
C SER A 379 -16.55 -14.43 34.17
N VAL A 380 -16.79 -13.22 34.69
CA VAL A 380 -16.36 -11.95 34.08
C VAL A 380 -14.84 -11.80 34.06
N HIS A 381 -14.14 -12.27 35.10
CA HIS A 381 -12.67 -12.25 35.20
C HIS A 381 -12.04 -13.29 34.28
N ILE A 382 -12.63 -14.49 34.21
CA ILE A 382 -12.18 -15.57 33.33
C ILE A 382 -12.34 -15.14 31.86
N GLY A 383 -13.51 -14.62 31.49
CA GLY A 383 -13.78 -14.14 30.14
C GLY A 383 -12.82 -13.01 29.72
N ALA A 384 -12.55 -12.07 30.63
CA ALA A 384 -11.58 -11.00 30.40
C ALA A 384 -10.15 -11.50 30.28
N SER A 385 -9.72 -12.44 31.13
CA SER A 385 -8.36 -13.01 31.06
C SER A 385 -8.14 -13.75 29.73
N PHE A 386 -9.18 -14.47 29.27
CA PHE A 386 -9.17 -15.16 28.00
C PHE A 386 -9.07 -14.18 26.81
N GLU A 387 -9.84 -13.10 26.85
CA GLU A 387 -9.76 -11.99 25.89
C GLU A 387 -8.35 -11.40 25.82
N ILE A 388 -7.75 -11.13 26.97
CA ILE A 388 -6.43 -10.52 27.10
C ILE A 388 -5.35 -11.39 26.44
N ILE A 389 -5.38 -12.70 26.72
CA ILE A 389 -4.44 -13.67 26.15
C ILE A 389 -4.63 -13.77 24.63
N LEU A 390 -5.88 -13.89 24.16
CA LEU A 390 -6.16 -14.02 22.73
C LEU A 390 -5.79 -12.76 21.94
N PHE A 391 -5.96 -11.56 22.48
CA PHE A 391 -5.47 -10.35 21.83
C PHE A 391 -3.96 -10.21 21.83
N SER A 392 -3.25 -10.87 22.75
CA SER A 392 -1.80 -10.99 22.64
C SER A 392 -1.40 -11.76 21.38
N PHE A 393 -2.06 -12.88 21.09
CA PHE A 393 -1.81 -13.68 19.90
C PHE A 393 -2.30 -13.01 18.61
N ALA A 394 -3.50 -12.44 18.60
CA ALA A 394 -4.06 -11.76 17.43
C ALA A 394 -3.15 -10.64 16.92
N LEU A 395 -2.60 -9.86 17.84
CA LEU A 395 -1.69 -8.76 17.52
C LEU A 395 -0.30 -9.27 17.10
N ALA A 396 0.19 -10.36 17.68
CA ALA A 396 1.46 -10.98 17.24
C ALA A 396 1.36 -11.51 15.79
N ASP A 397 0.24 -12.15 15.44
CA ASP A 397 -0.02 -12.59 14.07
C ASP A 397 -0.08 -11.39 13.10
N ARG A 398 -0.74 -10.30 13.51
CA ARG A 398 -0.79 -9.06 12.72
C ARG A 398 0.60 -8.47 12.47
N ILE A 399 1.49 -8.45 13.46
CA ILE A 399 2.88 -8.01 13.30
C ILE A 399 3.59 -8.89 12.27
N ASN A 400 3.43 -10.21 12.36
CA ASN A 400 4.05 -11.14 11.42
C ASN A 400 3.55 -10.90 9.98
N GLN A 401 2.26 -10.66 9.79
CA GLN A 401 1.69 -10.34 8.48
C GLN A 401 2.26 -9.03 7.92
N ILE A 402 2.26 -7.94 8.70
CA ILE A 402 2.83 -6.66 8.27
C ILE A 402 4.31 -6.81 7.93
N ARG A 403 5.05 -7.62 8.70
CA ARG A 403 6.46 -7.90 8.43
C ARG A 403 6.65 -8.66 7.10
N ILE A 404 5.81 -9.66 6.83
CA ILE A 404 5.83 -10.41 5.57
C ILE A 404 5.53 -9.49 4.39
N GLU A 405 4.48 -8.67 4.48
CA GLU A 405 4.12 -7.68 3.44
C GLU A 405 5.25 -6.68 3.19
N LYS A 406 5.86 -6.17 4.27
CA LYS A 406 6.99 -5.23 4.17
C LYS A 406 8.23 -5.85 3.53
N VAL A 407 8.55 -7.09 3.85
CA VAL A 407 9.68 -7.82 3.24
C VAL A 407 9.40 -8.07 1.76
N ALA A 408 8.19 -8.49 1.39
CA ALA A 408 7.81 -8.70 0.00
C ALA A 408 7.91 -7.40 -0.83
N ALA A 409 7.45 -6.27 -0.28
CA ALA A 409 7.59 -4.96 -0.94
C ALA A 409 9.06 -4.54 -1.09
N GLN A 410 9.92 -4.84 -0.11
CA GLN A 410 11.36 -4.58 -0.21
C GLN A 410 12.03 -5.45 -1.28
N GLU A 411 11.67 -6.72 -1.39
CA GLU A 411 12.17 -7.63 -2.42
C GLU A 411 11.79 -7.14 -3.83
N GLU A 412 10.57 -6.64 -4.01
CA GLU A 412 10.12 -6.05 -5.28
C GLU A 412 10.96 -4.82 -5.67
N VAL A 413 11.22 -3.91 -4.71
CA VAL A 413 12.09 -2.74 -4.94
C VAL A 413 13.52 -3.17 -5.30
N ILE A 414 14.09 -4.16 -4.60
CA ILE A 414 15.43 -4.68 -4.91
C ILE A 414 15.47 -5.30 -6.31
N LYS A 415 14.42 -6.03 -6.70
CA LYS A 415 14.30 -6.60 -8.05
C LYS A 415 14.26 -5.50 -9.11
N MET A 416 13.44 -4.47 -8.93
CA MET A 416 13.37 -3.31 -9.83
C MET A 416 14.73 -2.60 -9.96
N GLN A 417 15.45 -2.41 -8.86
CA GLN A 417 16.81 -1.83 -8.89
C GLN A 417 17.79 -2.70 -9.69
N LYS A 418 17.74 -4.03 -9.53
CA LYS A 418 18.59 -4.97 -10.27
C LYS A 418 18.30 -4.94 -11.77
N ASP A 419 17.03 -4.92 -12.15
CA ASP A 419 16.60 -4.86 -13.56
C ASP A 419 17.00 -3.52 -14.20
N ALA A 420 16.87 -2.40 -13.46
CA ALA A 420 17.34 -1.09 -13.90
C ALA A 420 18.87 -1.04 -14.06
N LEU A 421 19.63 -1.65 -13.16
CA LEU A 421 21.09 -1.72 -13.28
C LEU A 421 21.51 -2.58 -14.48
N GLN A 422 20.81 -3.67 -14.73
CA GLN A 422 21.09 -4.55 -15.87
C GLN A 422 20.78 -3.85 -17.20
N SER A 423 19.66 -3.14 -17.32
CA SER A 423 19.35 -2.35 -18.52
C SER A 423 20.35 -1.22 -18.73
N PHE A 424 20.78 -0.53 -17.67
CA PHE A 424 21.83 0.47 -17.75
C PHE A 424 23.15 -0.09 -18.29
N LYS A 425 23.61 -1.24 -17.77
CA LYS A 425 24.83 -1.91 -18.26
C LYS A 425 24.72 -2.32 -19.73
N THR A 426 23.57 -2.82 -20.16
CA THR A 426 23.33 -3.18 -21.58
C THR A 426 23.38 -1.94 -22.47
N ASN A 427 22.71 -0.85 -22.07
CA ASN A 427 22.74 0.41 -22.80
C ASN A 427 24.14 1.01 -22.88
N GLN A 428 24.93 0.89 -21.81
CA GLN A 428 26.33 1.33 -21.80
C GLN A 428 27.16 0.54 -22.82
N LYS A 429 27.06 -0.80 -22.82
CA LYS A 429 27.75 -1.64 -23.81
C LYS A 429 27.35 -1.30 -25.25
N GLN A 430 26.06 -1.06 -25.50
CA GLN A 430 25.58 -0.63 -26.83
C GLN A 430 26.18 0.70 -27.24
N LYS A 431 26.23 1.68 -26.33
CA LYS A 431 26.87 2.98 -26.60
C LYS A 431 28.36 2.83 -26.91
N GLU A 432 29.09 2.03 -26.14
CA GLU A 432 30.51 1.76 -26.37
C GLU A 432 30.73 1.11 -27.75
N HIS A 433 29.87 0.16 -28.16
CA HIS A 433 29.94 -0.45 -29.48
C HIS A 433 29.65 0.52 -30.63
N ILE A 434 28.66 1.41 -30.47
CA ILE A 434 28.39 2.46 -31.48
C ILE A 434 29.58 3.42 -31.60
N ILE A 435 30.20 3.79 -30.48
CA ILE A 435 31.41 4.65 -30.48
C ILE A 435 32.55 3.96 -31.24
N SER A 436 32.78 2.65 -31.03
CA SER A 436 33.84 1.93 -31.75
C SER A 436 33.58 1.87 -33.25
N ILE A 437 32.35 1.58 -33.67
CA ILE A 437 31.96 1.56 -35.09
C ILE A 437 32.20 2.93 -35.74
N ASN A 438 31.80 4.02 -35.07
CA ASN A 438 32.01 5.38 -35.59
C ASN A 438 33.51 5.72 -35.74
N GLN A 439 34.37 5.23 -34.83
CA GLN A 439 35.82 5.40 -34.95
C GLN A 439 36.38 4.62 -36.15
N GLU A 440 35.94 3.38 -36.36
CA GLU A 440 36.33 2.56 -37.51
C GLU A 440 35.91 3.21 -38.84
N LEU A 441 34.68 3.75 -38.90
CA LEU A 441 34.19 4.48 -40.08
C LEU A 441 35.00 5.74 -40.37
N LYS A 442 35.38 6.50 -39.33
CA LYS A 442 36.23 7.69 -39.50
C LYS A 442 37.58 7.34 -40.11
N ILE A 443 38.21 6.26 -39.65
CA ILE A 443 39.49 5.78 -40.20
C ILE A 443 39.31 5.37 -41.67
N ALA A 444 38.24 4.64 -42.00
CA ALA A 444 37.95 4.24 -43.37
C ALA A 444 37.79 5.43 -44.32
N ARG A 445 37.14 6.52 -43.86
CA ARG A 445 37.04 7.78 -44.59
C ARG A 445 38.39 8.44 -44.85
N GLU A 446 39.24 8.55 -43.83
CA GLU A 446 40.58 9.15 -43.97
C GLU A 446 41.45 8.37 -44.96
N ILE A 447 41.36 7.03 -44.96
CA ILE A 447 42.05 6.17 -45.93
C ILE A 447 41.52 6.42 -47.35
N HIS A 448 40.20 6.44 -47.56
CA HIS A 448 39.63 6.60 -48.90
C HIS A 448 39.92 7.99 -49.49
N GLN A 449 39.84 9.06 -48.68
CA GLN A 449 40.19 10.41 -49.15
C GLN A 449 41.67 10.51 -49.59
N ALA A 450 42.57 9.71 -49.01
CA ALA A 450 43.97 9.67 -49.42
C ALA A 450 44.19 9.03 -50.81
N ILE A 451 43.17 8.37 -51.37
CA ILE A 451 43.19 7.75 -52.69
C ILE A 451 42.94 8.79 -53.79
N LEU A 452 42.26 9.90 -53.52
CA LEU A 452 42.07 10.95 -54.52
C LEU A 452 43.39 11.70 -54.83
N PRO A 453 43.53 12.30 -56.03
CA PRO A 453 44.72 13.05 -56.40
C PRO A 453 45.00 14.20 -55.41
N LYS A 454 46.21 14.21 -54.81
CA LYS A 454 46.60 15.22 -53.80
C LYS A 454 46.98 16.58 -54.39
N SER A 455 47.29 16.60 -55.69
CA SER A 455 47.66 17.81 -56.43
C SER A 455 47.04 17.77 -57.81
N ILE A 456 46.54 18.91 -58.25
CA ILE A 456 46.08 19.12 -59.62
C ILE A 456 47.32 19.41 -60.50
N PRO A 457 47.50 18.77 -61.67
CA PRO A 457 48.62 19.06 -62.55
C PRO A 457 48.68 20.53 -62.96
N ASP A 458 49.85 21.15 -62.85
CA ASP A 458 50.09 22.53 -63.30
C ASP A 458 50.78 22.51 -64.66
N LEU A 459 49.98 22.59 -65.72
CA LEU A 459 50.42 22.46 -67.11
C LEU A 459 50.28 23.79 -67.85
N PRO A 460 51.35 24.30 -68.50
CA PRO A 460 51.25 25.52 -69.32
C PRO A 460 50.13 25.42 -70.36
N GLY A 461 49.28 26.44 -70.48
CA GLY A 461 48.17 26.44 -71.44
C GLY A 461 46.91 25.70 -70.98
N LEU A 462 46.90 25.07 -69.80
CA LEU A 462 45.72 24.45 -69.20
C LEU A 462 45.50 25.00 -67.79
N LYS A 463 44.26 25.35 -67.44
CA LYS A 463 43.87 25.63 -66.06
C LYS A 463 42.81 24.62 -65.64
N ILE A 464 43.13 23.82 -64.62
CA ILE A 464 42.29 22.70 -64.18
C ILE A 464 41.67 23.06 -62.83
N HIS A 465 40.36 22.90 -62.72
CA HIS A 465 39.60 23.06 -61.49
C HIS A 465 38.83 21.78 -61.20
N VAL A 466 38.83 21.35 -59.94
CA VAL A 466 38.15 20.14 -59.49
C VAL A 466 37.27 20.47 -58.29
N HIS A 467 36.03 20.00 -58.32
CA HIS A 467 35.12 20.01 -57.19
C HIS A 467 34.61 18.60 -56.95
N TYR A 468 34.74 18.13 -55.71
CA TYR A 468 34.27 16.83 -55.28
C TYR A 468 33.52 16.96 -53.95
N THR A 469 32.28 16.49 -53.91
CA THR A 469 31.43 16.44 -52.71
C THR A 469 30.82 15.04 -52.58
N PRO A 470 31.25 14.21 -51.62
CA PRO A 470 30.65 12.89 -51.41
C PRO A 470 29.26 12.98 -50.73
N MET A 471 28.38 12.04 -51.06
CA MET A 471 27.04 11.86 -50.49
C MET A 471 27.09 11.41 -49.02
N ALA A 472 27.96 10.45 -48.73
CA ALA A 472 28.11 9.80 -47.42
C ALA A 472 29.51 10.06 -46.84
N GLU A 473 29.84 9.41 -45.72
CA GLU A 473 31.20 9.45 -45.14
C GLU A 473 32.26 8.97 -46.14
N ILE A 474 31.87 8.15 -47.14
CA ILE A 474 32.73 7.62 -48.20
C ILE A 474 31.94 7.55 -49.52
N GLY A 475 32.47 8.13 -50.60
CA GLY A 475 31.88 8.11 -51.94
C GLY A 475 32.49 7.07 -52.90
N GLY A 476 31.74 6.71 -53.94
CA GLY A 476 32.13 5.84 -55.06
C GLY A 476 32.71 6.59 -56.27
N ASP A 477 32.48 7.89 -56.38
CA ASP A 477 33.06 8.75 -57.42
C ASP A 477 34.60 8.82 -57.33
N LEU A 478 35.28 8.71 -58.47
CA LEU A 478 36.73 8.78 -58.60
C LEU A 478 37.12 9.67 -59.78
N TYR A 479 38.14 10.51 -59.59
CA TYR A 479 38.85 11.17 -60.68
C TYR A 479 40.36 10.97 -60.57
N GLU A 480 41.06 10.91 -61.70
CA GLU A 480 42.51 10.75 -61.75
C GLU A 480 43.13 11.46 -62.96
N PHE A 481 44.37 11.90 -62.80
CA PHE A 481 45.15 12.57 -63.84
C PHE A 481 46.41 11.77 -64.20
N ILE A 482 46.75 11.72 -65.49
CA ILE A 482 48.04 11.20 -65.96
C ILE A 482 48.66 12.23 -66.91
N GLU A 483 49.83 12.73 -66.55
CA GLU A 483 50.61 13.65 -67.38
C GLU A 483 51.63 12.89 -68.23
N GLU A 484 51.73 13.24 -69.51
CA GLU A 484 52.81 12.78 -70.39
C GLU A 484 53.97 13.79 -70.33
N GLU A 485 54.95 13.55 -69.44
CA GLU A 485 56.05 14.49 -69.14
C GLU A 485 56.81 14.99 -70.38
N SER A 486 56.91 14.17 -71.43
CA SER A 486 57.67 14.51 -72.65
C SER A 486 56.96 15.49 -73.58
N THR A 487 55.63 15.59 -73.49
CA THR A 487 54.78 16.40 -74.40
C THR A 487 53.93 17.43 -73.67
N GLY A 488 53.76 17.27 -72.35
CA GLY A 488 52.82 18.02 -71.53
C GLY A 488 51.35 17.68 -71.81
N ASN A 489 51.06 16.58 -72.49
CA ASN A 489 49.69 16.09 -72.72
C ASN A 489 49.07 15.57 -71.43
N LEU A 490 47.74 15.58 -71.35
CA LEU A 490 47.01 15.24 -70.13
C LEU A 490 45.93 14.19 -70.40
N GLY A 491 45.99 13.08 -69.67
CA GLY A 491 44.90 12.12 -69.52
C GLY A 491 44.08 12.41 -68.26
N ILE A 492 42.76 12.33 -68.38
CA ILE A 492 41.81 12.58 -67.29
C ILE A 492 40.82 11.41 -67.28
N LEU A 493 40.75 10.69 -66.16
CA LEU A 493 39.72 9.70 -65.89
C LEU A 493 38.73 10.27 -64.88
N VAL A 494 37.44 10.12 -65.15
CA VAL A 494 36.38 10.26 -64.17
C VAL A 494 35.52 9.00 -64.21
N SER A 495 35.18 8.44 -63.07
CA SER A 495 34.34 7.26 -62.98
C SER A 495 33.41 7.33 -61.78
N ASP A 496 32.25 6.74 -61.94
CA ASP A 496 31.26 6.56 -60.88
C ASP A 496 30.94 5.06 -60.73
N VAL A 497 30.92 4.61 -59.48
CA VAL A 497 30.68 3.21 -59.10
C VAL A 497 29.26 3.10 -58.59
N ALA A 498 28.48 2.18 -59.18
CA ALA A 498 27.12 1.94 -58.72
C ALA A 498 27.03 1.62 -57.20
N GLY A 499 26.25 2.40 -56.47
CA GLY A 499 26.04 2.28 -55.03
C GLY A 499 26.83 3.30 -54.20
N HIS A 500 26.74 3.23 -52.87
CA HIS A 500 27.41 4.21 -51.98
C HIS A 500 28.06 3.53 -50.76
N GLY A 501 28.96 4.24 -50.07
CA GLY A 501 29.63 3.77 -48.85
C GLY A 501 30.85 2.87 -49.10
N ILE A 502 31.22 2.04 -48.10
CA ILE A 502 32.46 1.25 -48.11
C ILE A 502 32.61 0.35 -49.36
N PRO A 503 31.57 -0.39 -49.82
CA PRO A 503 31.72 -1.24 -51.00
C PRO A 503 32.04 -0.46 -52.27
N ALA A 504 31.40 0.69 -52.49
CA ALA A 504 31.64 1.53 -53.67
C ALA A 504 33.07 2.10 -53.68
N ALA A 505 33.53 2.57 -52.52
CA ALA A 505 34.90 3.07 -52.34
C ALA A 505 36.00 2.03 -52.61
N GLN A 506 35.77 0.77 -52.23
CA GLN A 506 36.71 -0.31 -52.53
C GLN A 506 36.87 -0.49 -54.05
N ILE A 507 35.77 -0.40 -54.81
CA ILE A 507 35.81 -0.49 -56.27
C ILE A 507 36.48 0.74 -56.87
N ALA A 508 36.19 1.95 -56.40
CA ALA A 508 36.88 3.17 -56.82
C ALA A 508 38.41 3.04 -56.65
N SER A 509 38.85 2.48 -55.52
CA SER A 509 40.26 2.17 -55.27
C SER A 509 40.85 1.18 -56.29
N MET A 510 40.07 0.15 -56.67
CA MET A 510 40.46 -0.81 -57.70
C MET A 510 40.56 -0.16 -59.08
N ILE A 511 39.60 0.69 -59.46
CA ILE A 511 39.61 1.42 -60.74
C ILE A 511 40.87 2.30 -60.84
N LYS A 512 41.24 3.01 -59.77
CA LYS A 512 42.48 3.79 -59.74
C LYS A 512 43.71 2.91 -60.00
N ALA A 513 43.81 1.74 -59.35
CA ALA A 513 44.92 0.83 -59.54
C ALA A 513 44.97 0.27 -60.97
N ILE A 514 43.83 -0.14 -61.52
CA ILE A 514 43.69 -0.66 -62.89
C ILE A 514 44.06 0.43 -63.91
N PHE A 515 43.58 1.66 -63.72
CA PHE A 515 43.91 2.80 -64.57
C PHE A 515 45.41 3.11 -64.56
N THR A 516 46.01 3.16 -63.36
CA THR A 516 47.45 3.38 -63.19
C THR A 516 48.28 2.28 -63.89
N PHE A 517 47.84 1.03 -63.80
CA PHE A 517 48.50 -0.10 -64.46
C PHE A 517 48.48 0.00 -65.99
N HIS A 518 47.37 0.51 -66.55
CA HIS A 518 47.19 0.65 -68.00
C HIS A 518 47.63 2.00 -68.58
N LYS A 519 48.33 2.84 -67.80
CA LYS A 519 48.82 4.18 -68.22
C LYS A 519 49.59 4.20 -69.54
N LYS A 520 50.20 3.07 -69.94
CA LYS A 520 50.88 2.93 -71.26
C LYS A 520 49.97 3.19 -72.46
N TRP A 521 48.65 3.09 -72.27
CA TRP A 521 47.62 3.37 -73.27
C TRP A 521 47.01 4.77 -73.14
N MET A 522 47.60 5.68 -72.36
CA MET A 522 47.01 7.00 -72.07
C MET A 522 46.63 7.80 -73.32
N ASN A 523 47.37 7.67 -74.42
CA ASN A 523 47.11 8.34 -75.69
C ASN A 523 46.11 7.61 -76.62
N LYS A 524 45.53 6.49 -76.16
CA LYS A 524 44.52 5.70 -76.87
C LYS A 524 43.31 5.42 -75.94
N PRO A 525 42.40 6.39 -75.77
CA PRO A 525 41.26 6.30 -74.86
C PRO A 525 40.40 5.04 -74.99
N ASP A 526 40.08 4.66 -76.23
CA ASP A 526 39.29 3.48 -76.58
C ASP A 526 39.96 2.18 -76.09
N ARG A 527 41.28 2.08 -76.29
CA ARG A 527 42.06 0.92 -75.85
C ARG A 527 42.24 0.91 -74.34
N LEU A 528 42.52 2.06 -73.73
CA LEU A 528 42.66 2.18 -72.28
C LEU A 528 41.40 1.67 -71.57
N LEU A 529 40.22 2.19 -71.92
CA LEU A 529 38.95 1.76 -71.31
C LEU A 529 38.67 0.27 -71.57
N LYS A 530 39.00 -0.24 -72.75
CA LYS A 530 38.86 -1.68 -73.07
C LYS A 530 39.74 -2.56 -72.16
N GLU A 531 41.01 -2.19 -71.96
CA GLU A 531 41.93 -2.95 -71.10
C GLU A 531 41.53 -2.83 -69.63
N MET A 532 41.03 -1.67 -69.19
CA MET A 532 40.44 -1.49 -67.86
C MET A 532 39.22 -2.39 -67.65
N ASN A 533 38.30 -2.47 -68.64
CA ASN A 533 37.12 -3.33 -68.60
C ASN A 533 37.49 -4.82 -68.47
N LEU A 534 38.47 -5.30 -69.25
CA LEU A 534 38.93 -6.69 -69.21
C LEU A 534 39.50 -7.03 -67.82
N THR A 535 40.36 -6.17 -67.27
CA THR A 535 40.92 -6.37 -65.93
C THR A 535 39.85 -6.34 -64.83
N LEU A 536 38.83 -5.49 -64.96
CA LEU A 536 37.72 -5.41 -64.01
C LEU A 536 36.84 -6.67 -64.04
N ILE A 537 36.56 -7.23 -65.22
CA ILE A 537 35.79 -8.47 -65.38
C ILE A 537 36.56 -9.67 -64.82
N GLU A 538 37.87 -9.76 -65.08
CA GLU A 538 38.73 -10.83 -64.54
C GLU A 538 38.83 -10.79 -63.01
N ALA A 539 38.75 -9.60 -62.40
CA ALA A 539 38.70 -9.44 -60.95
C ALA A 539 37.39 -9.95 -60.32
N ASN A 540 36.42 -10.40 -61.13
CA ASN A 540 35.20 -11.12 -60.74
C ASN A 540 34.27 -10.36 -59.78
N ASN A 541 34.16 -9.04 -59.97
CA ASN A 541 33.44 -8.17 -59.03
C ASN A 541 31.94 -8.00 -59.30
N ASN A 542 31.39 -8.37 -60.48
CA ASN A 542 30.00 -8.09 -60.88
C ASN A 542 29.52 -6.62 -60.67
N GLN A 543 30.44 -5.69 -60.42
CA GLN A 543 30.16 -4.28 -60.18
C GLN A 543 30.22 -3.52 -61.50
N LEU A 544 29.26 -2.62 -61.66
CA LEU A 544 29.11 -1.78 -62.85
C LEU A 544 29.69 -0.40 -62.54
N VAL A 545 30.58 0.08 -63.41
CA VAL A 545 31.25 1.37 -63.24
C VAL A 545 31.08 2.19 -64.52
N THR A 546 30.52 3.39 -64.40
CA THR A 546 30.53 4.34 -65.50
C THR A 546 31.88 5.04 -65.54
N ALA A 547 32.45 5.27 -66.72
CA ALA A 547 33.72 5.97 -66.84
C ALA A 547 33.80 6.87 -68.07
N SER A 548 34.50 7.98 -67.93
CA SER A 548 34.83 8.93 -68.98
C SER A 548 36.34 9.12 -68.98
N TYR A 549 36.98 8.91 -70.14
CA TYR A 549 38.41 9.15 -70.28
C TYR A 549 38.70 10.14 -71.41
N VAL A 550 39.37 11.23 -71.05
CA VAL A 550 39.70 12.35 -71.92
C VAL A 550 41.21 12.47 -72.02
N TYR A 551 41.75 12.46 -73.25
CA TYR A 551 43.16 12.72 -73.50
C TYR A 551 43.33 14.00 -74.32
N ILE A 552 44.06 14.96 -73.76
CA ILE A 552 44.32 16.27 -74.34
C ILE A 552 45.70 16.25 -75.01
N ASP A 553 45.70 16.24 -76.34
CA ASP A 553 46.86 16.44 -77.19
C ASP A 553 47.03 17.94 -77.46
N LYS A 554 47.91 18.58 -76.68
CA LYS A 554 48.14 20.02 -76.77
C LYS A 554 48.82 20.41 -78.07
N LYS A 555 49.77 19.59 -78.53
CA LYS A 555 50.57 19.86 -79.74
C LYS A 555 49.68 19.94 -80.97
N ASN A 556 48.71 19.02 -81.09
CA ASN A 556 47.80 18.98 -82.23
C ASN A 556 46.47 19.73 -82.00
N LYS A 557 46.30 20.38 -80.83
CA LYS A 557 45.05 20.99 -80.36
C LYS A 557 43.82 20.08 -80.51
N LYS A 558 43.96 18.83 -80.04
CA LYS A 558 42.91 17.80 -80.10
C LYS A 558 42.61 17.21 -78.73
N ILE A 559 41.35 16.87 -78.53
CA ILE A 559 40.86 16.04 -77.44
C ILE A 559 40.47 14.69 -78.05
N LEU A 560 41.02 13.61 -77.52
CA LEU A 560 40.58 12.25 -77.79
C LEU A 560 39.70 11.81 -76.64
N TYR A 561 38.45 11.45 -76.94
CA TYR A 561 37.45 11.15 -75.92
C TYR A 561 36.83 9.78 -76.14
N ALA A 562 36.83 8.94 -75.10
CA ALA A 562 36.09 7.70 -75.04
C ALA A 562 35.21 7.67 -73.79
N ASN A 563 34.01 7.15 -73.94
CA ASN A 563 33.00 7.07 -72.88
C ASN A 563 32.62 5.61 -72.63
N SER A 564 32.31 5.28 -71.38
CA SER A 564 31.84 3.98 -70.92
C SER A 564 30.59 4.17 -70.04
N GLY A 565 29.53 4.75 -70.61
CA GLY A 565 28.23 4.95 -69.96
C GLY A 565 28.18 6.09 -68.94
N HIS A 566 29.16 6.99 -68.95
CA HIS A 566 29.27 8.15 -68.04
C HIS A 566 28.65 9.40 -68.67
N PRO A 567 28.22 10.45 -67.95
CA PRO A 567 27.66 11.65 -68.59
C PRO A 567 28.53 12.25 -69.72
N PRO A 568 27.91 12.94 -70.70
CA PRO A 568 28.63 13.45 -71.86
C PRO A 568 29.66 14.52 -71.52
N LEU A 569 30.71 14.62 -72.36
CA LEU A 569 31.68 15.69 -72.26
C LEU A 569 31.05 16.97 -72.84
N LEU A 570 30.96 18.01 -72.03
CA LEU A 570 30.46 19.32 -72.48
C LEU A 570 31.63 20.25 -72.81
N ILE A 571 31.55 20.92 -73.96
CA ILE A 571 32.56 21.88 -74.41
C ILE A 571 31.90 23.24 -74.61
N TYR A 572 32.29 24.23 -73.82
CA TYR A 572 31.96 25.62 -74.06
C TYR A 572 32.89 26.20 -75.14
N ARG A 573 32.30 26.57 -76.27
CA ARG A 573 32.99 27.23 -77.39
C ARG A 573 32.97 28.74 -77.21
N LYS A 574 34.12 29.35 -76.89
CA LYS A 574 34.18 30.81 -76.65
C LYS A 574 33.87 31.63 -77.89
N SER A 575 34.33 31.17 -79.05
CA SER A 575 34.14 31.86 -80.33
C SER A 575 32.68 31.93 -80.77
N LYS A 576 31.89 30.91 -80.46
CA LYS A 576 30.48 30.78 -80.85
C LYS A 576 29.49 31.08 -79.73
N LYS A 577 29.94 31.12 -78.46
CA LYS A 577 29.10 31.18 -77.25
C LYS A 577 28.03 30.08 -77.22
N ILE A 578 28.43 28.84 -77.52
CA ILE A 578 27.58 27.64 -77.45
C ILE A 578 28.23 26.59 -76.56
N VAL A 579 27.43 25.68 -76.02
CA VAL A 579 27.90 24.46 -75.35
C VAL A 579 27.58 23.27 -76.26
N GLU A 580 28.62 22.59 -76.72
CA GLU A 580 28.52 21.35 -77.51
C GLU A 580 28.58 20.15 -76.56
N SER A 581 27.80 19.09 -76.85
CA SER A 581 27.79 17.83 -76.07
C SER A 581 28.35 16.70 -76.92
N TYR A 582 29.27 15.94 -76.36
CA TYR A 582 29.91 14.78 -77.00
C TYR A 582 29.64 13.52 -76.17
N TYR A 583 29.10 12.50 -76.83
CA TYR A 583 28.69 11.24 -76.20
C TYR A 583 28.99 10.06 -77.13
N PRO A 584 30.28 9.71 -77.32
CA PRO A 584 30.64 8.56 -78.13
C PRO A 584 30.04 7.29 -77.50
N GLU A 585 29.51 6.40 -78.35
CA GLU A 585 28.94 5.14 -77.87
C GLU A 585 30.00 4.31 -77.14
N GLY A 586 29.69 3.87 -75.92
CA GLY A 586 30.46 2.88 -75.20
C GLY A 586 29.63 2.24 -74.10
N LYS A 587 30.08 1.08 -73.62
CA LYS A 587 29.37 0.30 -72.60
C LYS A 587 29.99 0.53 -71.22
N ILE A 588 29.15 0.45 -70.19
CA ILE A 588 29.54 0.49 -68.78
C ILE A 588 30.60 -0.57 -68.52
N LEU A 589 31.65 -0.20 -67.78
CA LEU A 589 32.72 -1.13 -67.42
C LEU A 589 32.18 -2.23 -66.49
N GLY A 590 32.66 -3.45 -66.65
CA GLY A 590 32.25 -4.61 -65.86
C GLY A 590 31.03 -5.37 -66.40
N TRP A 591 30.32 -4.85 -67.40
CA TRP A 591 29.12 -5.51 -67.96
C TRP A 591 29.47 -6.64 -68.94
N MET A 592 30.16 -6.34 -70.06
CA MET A 592 30.46 -7.31 -71.13
C MET A 592 31.92 -7.26 -71.54
N GLN A 593 32.50 -8.41 -71.87
CA GLN A 593 33.90 -8.55 -72.28
C GLN A 593 34.21 -7.85 -73.62
N GLU A 594 33.24 -7.81 -74.53
CA GLU A 594 33.35 -7.07 -75.80
C GLU A 594 32.72 -5.66 -75.68
N SER A 595 33.54 -4.68 -75.29
CA SER A 595 33.20 -3.26 -75.32
C SER A 595 33.79 -2.59 -76.56
N ASN A 596 32.95 -2.27 -77.56
CA ASN A 596 33.34 -1.46 -78.71
C ASN A 596 33.14 0.02 -78.39
N ASN A 597 33.98 0.59 -77.53
CA ASN A 597 33.93 2.01 -77.21
C ASN A 597 34.42 2.81 -78.43
N LYS A 598 33.54 3.67 -78.97
CA LYS A 598 33.89 4.58 -80.06
C LYS A 598 34.78 5.71 -79.53
N LEU A 599 35.64 6.22 -80.41
CA LEU A 599 36.56 7.31 -80.11
C LEU A 599 36.12 8.56 -80.86
N ASP A 600 35.86 9.64 -80.13
CA ASP A 600 35.67 10.96 -80.71
C ASP A 600 37.01 11.72 -80.72
N THR A 601 37.31 12.38 -81.84
CA THR A 601 38.44 13.30 -81.97
C THR A 601 37.91 14.71 -82.17
N ILE A 602 38.12 15.57 -81.18
CA ILE A 602 37.51 16.89 -81.09
C ILE A 602 38.62 17.94 -81.12
N SER A 603 38.54 18.94 -81.99
CA SER A 603 39.48 20.07 -81.94
C SER A 603 39.08 21.09 -80.87
N PHE A 604 40.05 21.79 -80.28
CA PHE A 604 39.80 22.89 -79.34
C PHE A 604 40.52 24.17 -79.74
N GLN A 605 40.01 25.31 -79.26
CA GLN A 605 40.60 26.63 -79.45
C GLN A 605 40.95 27.28 -78.11
N ASP A 606 41.86 28.25 -78.15
CA ASP A 606 42.25 29.00 -76.96
C ASP A 606 41.04 29.80 -76.43
N GLY A 607 40.77 29.64 -75.14
CA GLY A 607 39.60 30.17 -74.45
C GLY A 607 38.39 29.25 -74.39
N ASP A 608 38.40 28.10 -75.07
CA ASP A 608 37.38 27.06 -74.86
C ASP A 608 37.52 26.45 -73.44
N SER A 609 36.45 25.82 -72.94
CA SER A 609 36.49 25.08 -71.68
C SER A 609 35.75 23.75 -71.81
N ILE A 610 36.29 22.68 -71.23
CA ILE A 610 35.60 21.40 -71.12
C ILE A 610 35.12 21.15 -69.68
N PHE A 611 34.01 20.45 -69.57
CA PHE A 611 33.38 20.05 -68.31
C PHE A 611 33.17 18.53 -68.32
N ILE A 612 33.76 17.85 -67.35
CA ILE A 612 33.57 16.42 -67.09
C ILE A 612 32.91 16.30 -65.72
N TYR A 613 31.84 15.54 -65.63
CA TYR A 613 31.03 15.49 -64.42
C TYR A 613 30.32 14.16 -64.24
N THR A 614 29.97 13.86 -63.00
CA THR A 614 29.15 12.69 -62.64
C THR A 614 27.67 13.05 -62.62
N ASP A 615 26.84 12.01 -62.73
CA ASP A 615 25.38 12.14 -62.82
C ASP A 615 24.78 12.82 -61.58
N GLY A 616 25.47 12.82 -60.43
CA GLY A 616 25.11 13.61 -59.26
C GLY A 616 24.84 15.09 -59.57
N ILE A 617 25.44 15.70 -60.62
CA ILE A 617 25.11 17.08 -61.04
C ILE A 617 23.76 17.16 -61.77
N THR A 618 23.46 16.18 -62.61
CA THR A 618 22.30 16.19 -63.50
C THR A 618 21.08 15.50 -62.91
N GLU A 619 21.26 14.55 -61.99
CA GLU A 619 20.19 13.78 -61.38
C GLU A 619 19.71 14.37 -60.05
N VAL A 620 20.11 15.61 -59.71
CA VAL A 620 19.57 16.33 -58.55
C VAL A 620 18.04 16.44 -58.66
N ARG A 621 17.32 15.82 -57.73
CA ARG A 621 15.86 15.77 -57.71
C ARG A 621 15.25 16.95 -56.96
N LYS A 622 14.19 17.51 -57.52
CA LYS A 622 13.28 18.43 -56.81
C LYS A 622 12.14 17.68 -56.12
N ASN A 623 11.69 16.59 -56.73
CA ASN A 623 10.71 15.62 -56.23
C ASN A 623 10.88 14.30 -57.02
N SER A 624 10.05 13.29 -56.76
CA SER A 624 10.19 11.95 -57.36
C SER A 624 10.20 11.92 -58.90
N ASN A 625 9.63 12.94 -59.57
CA ASN A 625 9.39 12.92 -61.01
C ASN A 625 10.17 14.00 -61.79
N GLU A 626 10.93 14.86 -61.12
CA GLU A 626 11.61 16.02 -61.74
C GLU A 626 13.09 16.07 -61.31
N ILE A 627 13.99 15.98 -62.30
CA ILE A 627 15.46 16.09 -62.13
C ILE A 627 15.98 17.38 -62.79
N TRP A 628 17.10 17.89 -62.29
CA TRP A 628 17.80 19.07 -62.82
C TRP A 628 18.13 18.91 -64.31
N GLY A 629 18.68 17.77 -64.71
CA GLY A 629 18.95 17.40 -66.10
C GLY A 629 20.14 18.11 -66.75
N GLU A 630 20.64 17.50 -67.82
CA GLU A 630 21.79 17.99 -68.59
C GLU A 630 21.53 19.36 -69.24
N GLU A 631 20.32 19.59 -69.76
CA GLU A 631 19.98 20.85 -70.44
C GLU A 631 20.04 22.06 -69.51
N ASN A 632 19.60 21.92 -68.26
CA ASN A 632 19.74 23.00 -67.28
C ASN A 632 21.20 23.22 -66.90
N PHE A 633 22.02 22.18 -66.87
CA PHE A 633 23.47 22.33 -66.66
C PHE A 633 24.15 23.03 -67.84
N LYS A 634 23.82 22.70 -69.09
CA LYS A 634 24.32 23.42 -70.28
C LYS A 634 23.94 24.90 -70.25
N ASN A 635 22.69 25.21 -69.93
CA ASN A 635 22.22 26.59 -69.80
C ASN A 635 22.97 27.33 -68.69
N PHE A 636 23.19 26.66 -67.56
CA PHE A 636 23.98 27.21 -66.46
C PHE A 636 25.42 27.54 -66.90
N ILE A 637 26.08 26.63 -67.62
CA ILE A 637 27.42 26.86 -68.20
C ILE A 637 27.39 28.07 -69.13
N LEU A 638 26.43 28.14 -70.07
CA LEU A 638 26.32 29.25 -71.03
C LEU A 638 26.23 30.62 -70.35
N GLU A 639 25.42 30.72 -69.29
CA GLU A 639 25.21 31.96 -68.54
C GLU A 639 26.42 32.33 -67.68
N HIS A 640 27.07 31.35 -67.04
CA HIS A 640 28.01 31.60 -65.94
C HIS A 640 29.47 31.29 -66.26
N ASN A 641 29.82 30.76 -67.44
CA ASN A 641 31.22 30.39 -67.76
C ASN A 641 32.22 31.56 -67.70
N HIS A 642 31.74 32.80 -67.75
CA HIS A 642 32.52 34.02 -67.59
C HIS A 642 33.05 34.25 -66.15
N LEU A 643 32.48 33.55 -65.16
CA LEU A 643 32.93 33.62 -63.78
C LEU A 643 34.26 32.88 -63.58
N GLU A 644 35.01 33.31 -62.56
CA GLU A 644 36.10 32.51 -62.00
C GLU A 644 35.57 31.15 -61.55
N LYS A 645 36.29 30.06 -61.82
CA LYS A 645 35.77 28.69 -61.66
C LYS A 645 35.42 28.31 -60.23
N ASP A 646 36.06 28.90 -59.24
CA ASP A 646 35.68 28.70 -57.84
C ASP A 646 34.30 29.31 -57.56
N LYS A 647 34.06 30.53 -58.06
CA LYS A 647 32.75 31.20 -57.98
C LYS A 647 31.69 30.53 -58.85
N PHE A 648 32.07 29.99 -60.01
CA PHE A 648 31.19 29.19 -60.86
C PHE A 648 30.68 27.96 -60.09
N THR A 649 31.60 27.24 -59.46
CA THR A 649 31.30 26.04 -58.66
C THR A 649 30.44 26.38 -57.44
N GLU A 650 30.80 27.42 -56.66
CA GLU A 650 29.98 27.88 -55.53
C GLU A 650 28.56 28.24 -55.97
N LYS A 651 28.43 28.96 -57.09
CA LYS A 651 27.14 29.32 -57.66
C LYS A 651 26.37 28.08 -58.09
N LEU A 652 27.00 27.12 -58.78
CA LEU A 652 26.38 25.86 -59.18
C LEU A 652 25.85 25.09 -57.97
N MET A 653 26.67 24.91 -56.93
CA MET A 653 26.28 24.20 -55.71
C MET A 653 25.11 24.89 -55.00
N SER A 654 25.10 26.23 -54.95
CA SER A 654 23.97 26.99 -54.39
C SER A 654 22.68 26.82 -55.20
N THR A 655 22.78 26.77 -56.53
CA THR A 655 21.65 26.55 -57.44
C THR A 655 21.08 25.15 -57.28
N LEU A 656 21.93 24.12 -57.25
CA LEU A 656 21.50 22.72 -57.08
C LEU A 656 20.81 22.50 -55.72
N ARG A 657 21.35 23.06 -54.62
CA ARG A 657 20.70 23.01 -53.28
C ARG A 657 19.35 23.73 -53.26
N SER A 658 19.27 24.86 -53.94
CA SER A 658 18.01 25.62 -54.03
C SER A 658 16.97 24.87 -54.88
N TYR A 659 17.42 24.13 -55.90
CA TYR A 659 16.55 23.31 -56.74
C TYR A 659 15.99 22.08 -56.00
N SER A 660 16.81 21.40 -55.19
CA SER A 660 16.42 20.19 -54.45
C SER A 660 15.72 20.44 -53.10
N ASN A 661 15.66 21.69 -52.62
CA ASN A 661 15.19 22.05 -51.26
C ASN A 661 15.96 21.35 -50.12
N LEU A 662 17.15 20.79 -50.39
CA LEU A 662 17.95 20.14 -49.37
C LEU A 662 18.64 21.18 -48.48
N LYS A 663 18.44 21.06 -47.15
CA LYS A 663 19.12 21.93 -46.16
C LYS A 663 20.60 21.58 -46.02
N GLN A 664 21.00 20.32 -46.26
CA GLN A 664 22.37 19.84 -46.14
C GLN A 664 22.57 18.55 -46.96
N GLY A 665 23.74 18.39 -47.59
CA GLY A 665 24.10 17.21 -48.38
C GLY A 665 23.42 17.13 -49.76
N PHE A 666 23.79 16.11 -50.52
CA PHE A 666 23.20 15.73 -51.81
C PHE A 666 22.85 14.24 -51.79
N GLU A 667 21.98 13.80 -52.71
CA GLU A 667 21.50 12.41 -52.78
C GLU A 667 22.47 11.46 -53.49
N ASP A 668 23.53 12.00 -54.09
CA ASP A 668 24.60 11.24 -54.73
C ASP A 668 25.94 12.00 -54.63
N ASP A 669 27.03 11.31 -54.98
CA ASP A 669 28.34 11.93 -55.09
C ASP A 669 28.38 12.95 -56.24
N LEU A 670 29.07 14.05 -56.01
CA LEU A 670 29.17 15.14 -56.96
C LEU A 670 30.62 15.37 -57.35
N THR A 671 30.96 15.06 -58.60
CA THR A 671 32.26 15.34 -59.18
C THR A 671 32.11 16.28 -60.36
N LEU A 672 32.88 17.36 -60.36
CA LEU A 672 32.99 18.32 -61.46
C LEU A 672 34.45 18.65 -61.73
N LEU A 673 34.91 18.38 -62.94
CA LEU A 673 36.20 18.79 -63.46
C LEU A 673 35.97 19.83 -64.56
N ILE A 674 36.66 20.96 -64.47
CA ILE A 674 36.63 22.04 -65.45
C ILE A 674 38.05 22.27 -65.95
N ILE A 675 38.26 22.21 -67.26
CA ILE A 675 39.56 22.48 -67.87
C ILE A 675 39.42 23.64 -68.85
N GLU A 676 40.16 24.72 -68.61
CA GLU A 676 40.22 25.88 -69.48
C GLU A 676 41.46 25.82 -70.36
N PHE A 677 41.28 25.96 -71.67
CA PHE A 677 42.39 26.07 -72.61
C PHE A 677 42.84 27.52 -72.67
N LEU A 678 44.04 27.81 -72.21
CA LEU A 678 44.63 29.15 -72.23
C LEU A 678 45.51 29.31 -73.47
N PRO A 679 45.63 30.53 -74.03
CA PRO A 679 46.61 30.78 -75.07
C PRO A 679 48.04 30.54 -74.53
N ASP A 680 48.87 29.87 -75.32
CA ASP A 680 50.29 29.71 -75.02
C ASP A 680 50.93 31.12 -74.90
N LYS A 681 51.52 31.43 -73.73
CA LYS A 681 52.17 32.72 -73.46
C LYS A 681 53.56 32.79 -74.05
#